data_AF-A0A285TK76-F1
#
_entry.id   AF-A0A285TK76-F1
#
_cell.length_a   1.000
_cell.length_b   1.000
_cell.length_c   1.000
_cell.angle_alpha   90.00
_cell.angle_beta   90.00
_cell.angle_gamma   90.00
#
_symmetry.space_group_name_H-M   'P 1'
#
loop_
_entity.id
_entity.type
_entity.pdbx_description
1 polymer ?
#
loop_
_entity_poly.entity_id
_entity_poly.type
_entity_poly.pdbx_seq_one_letter_code
_entity_poly.pdbx_strand_id
1 'polypeptide(L)'
;MSAAAPHNARPAPDLVTVHLDGEAHRVDPGTSVAAALAAGGRSAFSRDAAGRSRGLFCGMGVCHDCLVTIDGRTSQRACMTKVQDGMRVERQAARPDILSSSLTDLAPVPAELPSRAVDVLVVGAGPGGLSAAIAAARAGASVTLVDERPAAGGQFYKQPATGEARAALARDRQAQDGAGLVSEARACGVELLSGVTVWGAERQADGASVLGCLGPDGAFYMRPRMLVIATGAFERPAALPGWTLPGVMTTGAAQTLLRSYASLPGRRFAITGNGPLNIQVAGEILRHGGKVVCLADRARAPWSSPRDAIAILQADPALALKGMGEIAALQRAGVSIRWQTRAVEVLGETSARAVRLEGPSGEEVVEVDTVLVGGDFAPSNELSRLLGLAHVVAGDGTLVARCDESGESSDPHVHIVGEAARFGGAHVAMAAGRLAGLAIARKLGFAAETDPAAQRRLARARRFQAALWQLFRPAEDAQADARATLSCRCESVGLSVLRETAAGGPPDIATLKRLTRAGMGRCQGRYCGRTLTALAGRPANETNGLLAPQMPLRPVPLAALAIEKPEWGGHKRALLPERPPLEAPEPLPIREVATLVIGAGIAGLATALFLAEAGQDVAVVERGFPGGLASGGNAGSLHAQLLSFDHGAKAEGDGGAAARTLPLQLASIDLWRELEVRLGRDFEMKITGGLMVAETEAHLRFLEEKTRVERSHGIDCQVIGREDLARLEPGLSPAMIGAAYCPQEGKINPLVATRHVLDGSVAAGARVFDRTEVLAIRREGAGFIVETSRGTLRAGRLVNAAGAFAARIGAMLGLDVPVFGAPLQMVVTEAAAPAVSHLVAHADRHLTLKQAANGNFLIGGGWTAGLDPVHSHPRPLFSSLEGNLWVAQHVVPGLRKLHVIRSWAAMNINIDGAPILGQHPAMPGFFNAVTSNGYTLGPIVGQLTAALVRGRDPGRDLTAFSISRFQGG
;
A
#
# COMPACT_ATOMS: atom_id res chain seq x y z
N MET A 1 5.19 70.80 -19.97
CA MET A 1 6.27 69.80 -20.14
C MET A 1 6.93 69.61 -18.78
N SER A 2 6.64 68.50 -18.10
CA SER A 2 7.35 68.05 -16.91
C SER A 2 7.44 66.53 -17.02
N ALA A 3 8.67 66.04 -17.15
CA ALA A 3 8.95 64.64 -17.45
C ALA A 3 8.79 63.82 -16.17
N ALA A 4 7.86 62.87 -16.18
CA ALA A 4 7.72 61.88 -15.12
C ALA A 4 8.90 60.91 -15.17
N ALA A 5 9.55 60.72 -14.02
CA ALA A 5 10.67 59.81 -13.84
C ALA A 5 10.27 58.35 -14.17
N PRO A 6 11.19 57.54 -14.73
CA PRO A 6 10.92 56.14 -15.03
C PRO A 6 10.69 55.35 -13.74
N HIS A 7 9.63 54.56 -13.74
CA HIS A 7 9.34 53.59 -12.69
C HIS A 7 10.58 52.74 -12.40
N ASN A 8 11.01 52.73 -11.13
CA ASN A 8 11.99 51.81 -10.57
C ASN A 8 11.64 50.37 -10.97
N ALA A 9 12.35 49.83 -11.96
CA ALA A 9 12.31 48.41 -12.27
C ALA A 9 12.86 47.67 -11.05
N ARG A 10 12.02 46.87 -10.39
CA ARG A 10 12.48 45.90 -9.39
C ARG A 10 13.53 45.01 -10.08
N PRO A 11 14.67 44.70 -9.44
CA PRO A 11 15.60 43.73 -9.99
C PRO A 11 14.83 42.43 -10.27
N ALA A 12 14.96 41.92 -11.49
CA ALA A 12 14.39 40.62 -11.85
C ALA A 12 14.92 39.60 -10.83
N PRO A 13 14.07 38.71 -10.29
CA PRO A 13 14.58 37.63 -9.45
C PRO A 13 15.66 36.87 -10.24
N ASP A 14 16.74 36.48 -9.58
CA ASP A 14 17.77 35.63 -10.18
C ASP A 14 17.13 34.30 -10.57
N LEU A 15 16.66 34.21 -11.82
CA LEU A 15 16.08 32.99 -12.38
C LEU A 15 17.12 31.89 -12.34
N VAL A 16 16.70 30.67 -11.99
CA VAL A 16 17.55 29.49 -12.04
C VAL A 16 17.48 28.84 -13.42
N THR A 17 18.58 28.25 -13.85
CA THR A 17 18.67 27.50 -15.09
C THR A 17 18.48 26.02 -14.81
N VAL A 18 17.51 25.39 -15.46
CA VAL A 18 17.29 23.93 -15.41
C VAL A 18 17.40 23.33 -16.80
N HIS A 19 17.93 22.11 -16.89
CA HIS A 19 18.04 21.37 -18.14
C HIS A 19 16.92 20.32 -18.22
N LEU A 20 15.95 20.52 -19.11
CA LEU A 20 14.83 19.61 -19.32
C LEU A 20 15.08 18.79 -20.59
N ASP A 21 15.40 17.50 -20.42
CA ASP A 21 15.85 16.62 -21.50
C ASP A 21 16.98 17.24 -22.36
N GLY A 22 17.94 17.90 -21.68
CA GLY A 22 19.11 18.54 -22.29
C GLY A 22 18.91 20.01 -22.69
N GLU A 23 17.67 20.52 -22.75
CA GLU A 23 17.37 21.90 -23.12
C GLU A 23 17.40 22.83 -21.90
N ALA A 24 18.12 23.95 -21.96
CA ALA A 24 18.20 24.91 -20.86
C ALA A 24 16.97 25.83 -20.80
N HIS A 25 16.32 25.90 -19.65
CA HIS A 25 15.18 26.77 -19.37
C HIS A 25 15.44 27.61 -18.13
N ARG A 26 15.14 28.92 -18.21
CA ARG A 26 15.19 29.83 -17.06
C ARG A 26 13.83 29.89 -16.38
N VAL A 27 13.80 29.62 -15.08
CA VAL A 27 12.55 29.53 -14.30
C VAL A 27 12.68 30.23 -12.95
N ASP A 28 11.55 30.67 -12.41
CA ASP A 28 11.49 31.29 -11.10
C ASP A 28 11.98 30.32 -10.00
N PRO A 29 12.83 30.78 -9.06
CA PRO A 29 13.14 30.01 -7.86
C PRO A 29 11.86 29.61 -7.11
N GLY A 30 11.80 28.35 -6.67
CA GLY A 30 10.62 27.80 -5.97
C GLY A 30 9.57 27.17 -6.87
N THR A 31 9.70 27.26 -8.20
CA THR A 31 8.90 26.51 -9.18
C THR A 31 9.06 25.00 -8.94
N SER A 32 7.99 24.22 -9.06
CA SER A 32 8.12 22.75 -9.06
C SER A 32 8.64 22.25 -10.41
N VAL A 33 9.31 21.11 -10.44
CA VAL A 33 9.75 20.47 -11.69
C VAL A 33 8.56 20.21 -12.62
N ALA A 34 7.40 19.80 -12.09
CA ALA A 34 6.19 19.61 -12.90
C ALA A 34 5.69 20.93 -13.52
N ALA A 35 5.76 22.04 -12.79
CA ALA A 35 5.39 23.36 -13.32
C ALA A 35 6.39 23.84 -14.37
N ALA A 36 7.69 23.62 -14.17
CA ALA A 36 8.72 23.94 -15.16
C ALA A 36 8.55 23.15 -16.45
N LEU A 37 8.28 21.83 -16.36
CA LEU A 37 7.96 20.98 -17.51
C LEU A 37 6.70 21.47 -18.23
N ALA A 38 5.63 21.78 -17.49
CA ALA A 38 4.38 22.27 -18.06
C ALA A 38 4.56 23.62 -18.77
N ALA A 39 5.27 24.57 -18.16
CA ALA A 39 5.60 25.86 -18.76
C ALA A 39 6.48 25.71 -20.03
N GLY A 40 7.36 24.71 -20.05
CA GLY A 40 8.12 24.29 -21.23
C GLY A 40 7.31 23.50 -22.27
N GLY A 41 5.98 23.38 -22.13
CA GLY A 41 5.11 22.70 -23.09
C GLY A 41 5.19 21.17 -23.06
N ARG A 42 5.81 20.59 -22.01
CA ARG A 42 5.98 19.13 -21.86
C ARG A 42 4.89 18.59 -20.95
N SER A 43 4.16 17.57 -21.41
CA SER A 43 3.11 16.88 -20.62
C SER A 43 3.44 15.42 -20.29
N ALA A 44 4.34 14.80 -21.07
CA ALA A 44 4.76 13.41 -20.89
C ALA A 44 6.09 13.34 -20.12
N PHE A 45 6.03 12.94 -18.85
CA PHE A 45 7.16 12.95 -17.91
C PHE A 45 7.85 11.58 -17.78
N SER A 46 7.12 10.49 -17.98
CA SER A 46 7.64 9.13 -17.88
C SER A 46 6.92 8.15 -18.81
N ARG A 47 7.22 6.86 -18.67
CA ARG A 47 6.54 5.76 -19.34
C ARG A 47 6.15 4.68 -18.35
N ASP A 48 5.02 4.02 -18.59
CA ASP A 48 4.67 2.79 -17.88
C ASP A 48 5.36 1.55 -18.47
N ALA A 49 5.15 0.38 -17.87
CA ALA A 49 5.76 -0.88 -18.30
C ALA A 49 5.38 -1.30 -19.74
N ALA A 50 4.29 -0.77 -20.30
CA ALA A 50 3.88 -0.99 -21.68
C ALA A 50 4.40 0.11 -22.64
N GLY A 51 5.26 1.01 -22.15
CA GLY A 51 5.85 2.11 -22.93
C GLY A 51 4.94 3.34 -23.10
N ARG A 52 3.73 3.33 -22.54
CA ARG A 52 2.75 4.42 -22.69
C ARG A 52 3.16 5.61 -21.85
N SER A 53 2.99 6.82 -22.40
CA SER A 53 3.36 8.06 -21.73
C SER A 53 2.52 8.29 -20.46
N ARG A 54 3.17 8.79 -19.41
CA ARG A 54 2.56 9.25 -18.16
C ARG A 54 2.98 10.69 -17.87
N GLY A 55 2.16 11.41 -17.11
CA GLY A 55 2.37 12.84 -16.82
C GLY A 55 1.83 13.26 -15.47
N LEU A 56 1.74 14.58 -15.25
CA LEU A 56 1.11 15.12 -14.06
C LEU A 56 -0.37 14.74 -14.00
N PHE A 57 -0.79 14.09 -12.90
CA PHE A 57 -2.20 13.75 -12.67
C PHE A 57 -2.77 14.40 -11.40
N CYS A 58 -2.26 14.07 -10.21
CA CYS A 58 -2.88 14.55 -8.95
C CYS A 58 -2.36 15.90 -8.43
N GLY A 59 -1.15 16.34 -8.80
CA GLY A 59 -0.52 17.54 -8.23
C GLY A 59 -0.24 17.51 -6.72
N MET A 60 -0.47 16.37 -6.06
CA MET A 60 -0.38 16.23 -4.60
C MET A 60 0.71 15.25 -4.14
N GLY A 61 1.45 14.64 -5.08
CA GLY A 61 2.42 13.59 -4.76
C GLY A 61 1.81 12.24 -4.35
N VAL A 62 0.50 12.05 -4.54
CA VAL A 62 -0.26 10.86 -4.10
C VAL A 62 -0.31 9.74 -5.16
N CYS A 63 -0.41 10.10 -6.45
CA CYS A 63 -0.56 9.14 -7.55
C CYS A 63 0.75 8.49 -8.01
N HIS A 64 1.88 9.20 -7.88
CA HIS A 64 3.19 8.80 -8.43
C HIS A 64 3.21 8.58 -9.96
N ASP A 65 2.38 9.28 -10.74
CA ASP A 65 2.45 9.23 -12.21
C ASP A 65 3.46 10.24 -12.80
N CYS A 66 3.77 11.32 -12.06
CA CYS A 66 4.61 12.43 -12.52
C CYS A 66 6.11 12.18 -12.27
N LEU A 67 6.57 10.93 -12.35
CA LEU A 67 7.96 10.59 -12.03
C LEU A 67 8.92 11.06 -13.12
N VAL A 68 10.10 11.49 -12.71
CA VAL A 68 11.23 11.90 -13.55
C VAL A 68 12.55 11.46 -12.92
N THR A 69 13.62 11.42 -13.70
CA THR A 69 14.98 11.29 -13.20
C THR A 69 15.56 12.69 -13.00
N ILE A 70 16.14 12.98 -11.84
CA ILE A 70 16.77 14.28 -11.54
C ILE A 70 18.22 14.03 -11.10
N ASP A 71 19.18 14.55 -11.85
CA ASP A 71 20.62 14.41 -11.56
C ASP A 71 21.03 12.94 -11.28
N GLY A 72 20.54 12.02 -12.11
CA GLY A 72 20.76 10.57 -11.96
C GLY A 72 19.89 9.89 -10.90
N ARG A 73 19.10 10.63 -10.10
CA ARG A 73 18.21 10.08 -9.08
C ARG A 73 16.86 9.75 -9.72
N THR A 74 16.51 8.46 -9.78
CA THR A 74 15.25 7.99 -10.36
C THR A 74 14.06 8.23 -9.43
N SER A 75 12.85 8.14 -9.97
CA SER A 75 11.56 8.11 -9.27
C SER A 75 11.29 9.35 -8.42
N GLN A 76 11.75 10.51 -8.90
CA GLN A 76 11.50 11.79 -8.26
C GLN A 76 10.12 12.32 -8.61
N ARG A 77 9.36 12.76 -7.61
CA ARG A 77 8.00 13.30 -7.81
C ARG A 77 8.10 14.73 -8.34
N ALA A 78 7.96 14.92 -9.66
CA ALA A 78 8.07 16.25 -10.28
C ALA A 78 7.15 17.31 -9.64
N CYS A 79 5.94 16.92 -9.18
CA CYS A 79 5.02 17.86 -8.53
C CYS A 79 5.40 18.28 -7.11
N MET A 80 6.33 17.57 -6.46
CA MET A 80 6.77 17.80 -5.08
C MET A 80 8.21 18.35 -5.02
N THR A 81 9.01 18.15 -6.06
CA THR A 81 10.40 18.63 -6.14
C THR A 81 10.45 20.06 -6.69
N LYS A 82 11.14 20.96 -5.98
CA LYS A 82 11.45 22.32 -6.47
C LYS A 82 12.66 22.29 -7.39
N VAL A 83 12.64 23.15 -8.41
CA VAL A 83 13.80 23.39 -9.28
C VAL A 83 14.97 23.98 -8.49
N GLN A 84 16.19 23.62 -8.89
CA GLN A 84 17.45 24.17 -8.40
C GLN A 84 18.30 24.55 -9.61
N ASP A 85 19.22 25.50 -9.43
CA ASP A 85 20.12 25.91 -10.52
C ASP A 85 21.03 24.76 -10.97
N GLY A 86 21.19 24.60 -12.28
CA GLY A 86 21.94 23.52 -12.91
C GLY A 86 21.26 22.14 -12.90
N MET A 87 20.05 22.02 -12.32
CA MET A 87 19.33 20.75 -12.20
C MET A 87 19.06 20.14 -13.58
N ARG A 88 19.41 18.85 -13.75
CA ARG A 88 19.10 18.07 -14.96
C ARG A 88 17.89 17.18 -14.70
N VAL A 89 16.83 17.38 -15.48
CA VAL A 89 15.58 16.63 -15.42
C VAL A 89 15.43 15.84 -16.71
N GLU A 90 15.28 14.53 -16.58
CA GLU A 90 15.17 13.61 -17.70
C GLU A 90 13.90 12.78 -17.58
N ARG A 91 13.35 12.43 -18.74
CA ARG A 91 12.25 11.47 -18.83
C ARG A 91 12.64 10.10 -18.25
N GLN A 92 11.86 9.63 -17.28
CA GLN A 92 12.13 8.36 -16.61
C GLN A 92 11.65 7.14 -17.41
N ALA A 93 12.48 6.09 -17.43
CA ALA A 93 12.12 4.75 -17.87
C ALA A 93 11.23 4.01 -16.83
N ALA A 94 10.35 3.13 -17.31
CA ALA A 94 9.42 2.40 -16.45
C ALA A 94 10.11 1.50 -15.41
N ARG A 95 11.29 0.97 -15.76
CA ARG A 95 12.12 0.07 -14.95
C ARG A 95 13.56 0.58 -15.01
N PRO A 96 14.03 1.38 -14.02
CA PRO A 96 15.40 1.86 -14.00
C PRO A 96 16.41 0.70 -13.91
N ASP A 97 17.54 0.84 -14.60
CA ASP A 97 18.67 -0.07 -14.50
C ASP A 97 19.56 0.32 -13.32
N ILE A 98 19.44 -0.43 -12.22
CA ILE A 98 20.18 -0.15 -10.98
C ILE A 98 21.67 -0.46 -11.09
N LEU A 99 22.10 -1.20 -12.11
CA LEU A 99 23.51 -1.49 -12.37
C LEU A 99 24.18 -0.37 -13.17
N SER A 100 23.40 0.49 -13.82
CA SER A 100 23.93 1.64 -14.56
C SER A 100 24.68 2.61 -13.64
N SER A 101 25.85 3.04 -14.10
CA SER A 101 26.66 4.12 -13.48
C SER A 101 26.04 5.51 -13.69
N SER A 102 25.08 5.66 -14.60
CA SER A 102 24.36 6.93 -14.78
C SER A 102 23.36 7.23 -13.67
N LEU A 103 22.97 6.21 -12.90
CA LEU A 103 22.06 6.37 -11.76
C LEU A 103 22.82 6.49 -10.45
N THR A 104 22.36 7.40 -9.60
CA THR A 104 22.95 7.70 -8.28
C THR A 104 22.07 7.19 -7.15
N ASP A 105 22.68 7.00 -5.98
CA ASP A 105 21.95 6.61 -4.77
C ASP A 105 20.93 7.68 -4.39
N LEU A 106 19.75 7.24 -3.93
CA LEU A 106 18.66 8.16 -3.63
C LEU A 106 18.84 8.90 -2.30
N ALA A 107 19.58 8.31 -1.38
CA ALA A 107 19.91 8.83 -0.07
C ALA A 107 21.19 8.16 0.46
N PRO A 108 21.94 8.80 1.37
CA PRO A 108 23.02 8.12 2.09
C PRO A 108 22.45 7.02 3.00
N VAL A 109 23.28 6.03 3.33
CA VAL A 109 22.98 5.01 4.35
C VAL A 109 23.30 5.60 5.72
N PRO A 110 22.32 5.77 6.63
CA PRO A 110 22.56 6.32 7.95
C PRO A 110 23.21 5.29 8.89
N ALA A 111 24.01 5.76 9.84
CA ALA A 111 24.50 4.93 10.94
C ALA A 111 23.42 4.71 12.02
N GLU A 112 22.61 5.74 12.28
CA GLU A 112 21.47 5.72 13.18
C GLU A 112 20.38 6.67 12.68
N LEU A 113 19.15 6.50 13.19
CA LEU A 113 18.07 7.47 12.97
C LEU A 113 17.89 8.31 14.25
N PRO A 114 18.11 9.64 14.19
CA PRO A 114 17.89 10.51 15.33
C PRO A 114 16.46 10.39 15.86
N SER A 115 16.28 10.52 17.17
CA SER A 115 14.95 10.50 17.78
C SER A 115 14.69 11.76 18.59
N ARG A 116 13.50 12.33 18.44
CA ARG A 116 13.09 13.56 19.11
C ARG A 116 11.77 13.37 19.84
N ALA A 117 11.77 13.62 21.15
CA ALA A 117 10.56 13.75 21.95
C ALA A 117 9.91 15.13 21.72
N VAL A 118 8.58 15.18 21.62
CA VAL A 118 7.82 16.43 21.46
C VAL A 118 6.54 16.37 22.30
N ASP A 119 6.08 17.52 22.82
CA ASP A 119 4.83 17.55 23.60
C ASP A 119 3.62 17.37 22.67
N VAL A 120 3.50 18.20 21.63
CA VAL A 120 2.45 18.10 20.62
C VAL A 120 3.07 18.00 19.23
N LEU A 121 2.77 16.90 18.52
CA LEU A 121 3.08 16.77 17.09
C LEU A 121 1.81 16.97 16.26
N VAL A 122 1.86 17.88 15.29
CA VAL A 122 0.81 18.04 14.28
C VAL A 122 1.32 17.56 12.93
N VAL A 123 0.65 16.57 12.33
CA VAL A 123 0.97 16.04 11.00
C VAL A 123 0.02 16.64 9.97
N GLY A 124 0.49 17.65 9.24
CA GLY A 124 -0.23 18.36 8.18
C GLY A 124 -0.45 19.85 8.49
N ALA A 125 0.12 20.73 7.66
CA ALA A 125 0.02 22.19 7.72
C ALA A 125 -1.20 22.75 6.99
N GLY A 126 -2.30 21.98 6.92
CA GLY A 126 -3.58 22.47 6.40
C GLY A 126 -4.32 23.37 7.40
N PRO A 127 -5.50 23.90 7.02
CA PRO A 127 -6.28 24.79 7.88
C PRO A 127 -6.58 24.20 9.27
N GLY A 128 -6.90 22.89 9.33
CA GLY A 128 -7.16 22.20 10.59
C GLY A 128 -5.93 22.01 11.46
N GLY A 129 -4.81 21.55 10.88
CA GLY A 129 -3.56 21.36 11.62
C GLY A 129 -2.98 22.68 12.13
N LEU A 130 -2.96 23.72 11.30
CA LEU A 130 -2.52 25.06 11.73
C LEU A 130 -3.40 25.61 12.87
N SER A 131 -4.73 25.44 12.77
CA SER A 131 -5.65 25.91 13.81
C SER A 131 -5.49 25.15 15.13
N ALA A 132 -5.22 23.84 15.07
CA ALA A 132 -4.91 23.02 16.25
C ALA A 132 -3.58 23.45 16.89
N ALA A 133 -2.55 23.65 16.07
CA ALA A 133 -1.24 24.09 16.53
C ALA A 133 -1.31 25.47 17.21
N ILE A 134 -1.97 26.44 16.59
CA ILE A 134 -2.17 27.79 17.15
C ILE A 134 -2.90 27.72 18.49
N ALA A 135 -4.00 26.97 18.57
CA ALA A 135 -4.80 26.89 19.79
C ALA A 135 -4.03 26.24 20.95
N ALA A 136 -3.29 25.16 20.69
CA ALA A 136 -2.45 24.52 21.69
C ALA A 136 -1.27 25.42 22.13
N ALA A 137 -0.58 26.03 21.17
CA ALA A 137 0.57 26.91 21.44
C ALA A 137 0.17 28.17 22.24
N ARG A 138 -0.98 28.78 21.93
CA ARG A 138 -1.52 29.92 22.69
C ARG A 138 -1.83 29.59 24.14
N ALA A 139 -2.21 28.36 24.43
CA ALA A 139 -2.45 27.90 25.79
C ALA A 139 -1.14 27.58 26.54
N GLY A 140 0.01 27.58 25.85
CA GLY A 140 1.34 27.37 26.44
C GLY A 140 2.00 26.05 26.06
N ALA A 141 1.37 25.20 25.24
CA ALA A 141 1.97 23.94 24.82
C ALA A 141 3.11 24.14 23.81
N SER A 142 4.17 23.34 23.91
CA SER A 142 5.19 23.25 22.86
C SER A 142 4.68 22.43 21.68
N VAL A 143 4.67 23.02 20.49
CA VAL A 143 4.07 22.40 19.29
C VAL A 143 5.08 22.35 18.15
N THR A 144 5.31 21.15 17.64
CA THR A 144 6.00 20.91 16.36
C THR A 144 4.96 20.49 15.31
N LEU A 145 5.02 21.11 14.14
CA LEU A 145 4.15 20.80 13.01
C LEU A 145 5.01 20.34 11.82
N VAL A 146 4.68 19.17 11.26
CA VAL A 146 5.33 18.62 10.07
C VAL A 146 4.39 18.62 8.86
N ASP A 147 4.91 18.89 7.66
CA ASP A 147 4.15 18.75 6.40
C ASP A 147 5.07 18.28 5.26
N GLU A 148 4.56 17.39 4.40
CA GLU A 148 5.33 16.85 3.26
C GLU A 148 5.57 17.90 2.16
N ARG A 149 4.80 18.99 2.15
CA ARG A 149 4.96 20.08 1.18
C ARG A 149 6.01 21.07 1.65
N PRO A 150 6.68 21.75 0.70
CA PRO A 150 7.58 22.85 1.02
C PRO A 150 6.91 24.12 1.58
N ALA A 151 5.59 24.24 1.46
CA ALA A 151 4.83 25.41 1.88
C ALA A 151 3.58 25.00 2.67
N ALA A 152 3.35 25.68 3.79
CA ALA A 152 2.17 25.51 4.63
C ALA A 152 0.89 26.10 3.99
N GLY A 153 -0.26 25.78 4.57
CA GLY A 153 -1.59 26.20 4.09
C GLY A 153 -2.40 25.07 3.46
N GLY A 154 -1.80 23.91 3.26
CA GLY A 154 -2.45 22.70 2.73
C GLY A 154 -3.08 22.90 1.35
N GLN A 155 -4.08 22.06 1.05
CA GLN A 155 -4.73 22.04 -0.27
C GLN A 155 -5.81 23.08 -0.48
N PHE A 156 -6.33 23.69 0.58
CA PHE A 156 -7.28 24.78 0.43
C PHE A 156 -6.55 26.09 0.11
N TYR A 157 -5.63 26.54 0.97
CA TYR A 157 -5.03 27.86 0.78
C TYR A 157 -4.01 27.92 -0.36
N LYS A 158 -3.24 26.84 -0.59
CA LYS A 158 -2.21 26.71 -1.64
C LYS A 158 -1.36 27.98 -1.79
N GLN A 159 -0.48 28.22 -0.82
CA GLN A 159 0.33 29.43 -0.78
C GLN A 159 1.25 29.57 -2.00
N PRO A 160 1.40 30.77 -2.57
CA PRO A 160 2.25 31.00 -3.73
C PRO A 160 3.73 30.75 -3.42
N ALA A 161 4.40 29.96 -4.27
CA ALA A 161 5.81 29.61 -4.14
C ALA A 161 6.72 30.57 -4.94
N THR A 162 6.27 31.08 -6.08
CA THR A 162 7.05 31.93 -7.00
C THR A 162 6.74 33.42 -6.83
N GLY A 163 7.58 34.29 -7.41
CA GLY A 163 7.36 35.73 -7.43
C GLY A 163 6.12 36.10 -8.23
N GLU A 164 5.96 35.47 -9.39
CA GLU A 164 4.80 35.64 -10.27
C GLU A 164 3.49 35.21 -9.58
N ALA A 165 3.46 34.04 -8.93
CA ALA A 165 2.29 33.57 -8.20
C ALA A 165 1.91 34.50 -7.03
N ARG A 166 2.90 35.06 -6.33
CA ARG A 166 2.67 36.06 -5.28
C ARG A 166 2.02 37.32 -5.83
N ALA A 167 2.47 37.79 -7.00
CA ALA A 167 1.87 38.95 -7.67
C ALA A 167 0.43 38.66 -8.12
N ALA A 168 0.21 37.49 -8.75
CA ALA A 168 -1.12 37.07 -9.23
C ALA A 168 -2.14 36.93 -8.09
N LEU A 169 -1.69 36.49 -6.90
CA LEU A 169 -2.55 36.29 -5.73
C LEU A 169 -2.54 37.44 -4.72
N ALA A 170 -1.90 38.59 -5.01
CA ALA A 170 -1.73 39.67 -4.05
C ALA A 170 -3.05 40.22 -3.46
N ARG A 171 -4.13 40.19 -4.26
CA ARG A 171 -5.49 40.61 -3.86
C ARG A 171 -6.44 39.43 -3.64
N ASP A 172 -5.95 38.20 -3.70
CA ASP A 172 -6.77 37.01 -3.49
C ASP A 172 -6.99 36.77 -1.99
N ARG A 173 -8.25 36.87 -1.55
CA ARG A 173 -8.60 36.76 -0.13
C ARG A 173 -8.23 35.40 0.46
N GLN A 174 -8.41 34.31 -0.30
CA GLN A 174 -8.09 32.96 0.16
C GLN A 174 -6.58 32.80 0.39
N ALA A 175 -5.74 33.34 -0.48
CA ALA A 175 -4.29 33.34 -0.27
C ALA A 175 -3.89 34.17 0.96
N GLN A 176 -4.48 35.36 1.14
CA GLN A 176 -4.24 36.24 2.28
C GLN A 176 -4.64 35.60 3.62
N ASP A 177 -5.82 34.96 3.69
CA ASP A 177 -6.30 34.27 4.89
C ASP A 177 -5.35 33.12 5.28
N GLY A 178 -4.87 32.35 4.29
CA GLY A 178 -3.90 31.30 4.55
C GLY A 178 -2.53 31.82 5.00
N ALA A 179 -2.05 32.92 4.42
CA ALA A 179 -0.80 33.56 4.81
C ALA A 179 -0.88 34.11 6.24
N GLY A 180 -2.03 34.69 6.60
CA GLY A 180 -2.34 35.12 7.96
C GLY A 180 -2.29 33.97 8.96
N LEU A 181 -2.94 32.84 8.64
CA LEU A 181 -2.95 31.66 9.51
C LEU A 181 -1.54 31.06 9.71
N VAL A 182 -0.71 31.01 8.65
CA VAL A 182 0.68 30.55 8.76
C VAL A 182 1.53 31.50 9.60
N SER A 183 1.34 32.80 9.42
CA SER A 183 2.06 33.83 10.20
C SER A 183 1.66 33.79 11.67
N GLU A 184 0.38 33.58 11.96
CA GLU A 184 -0.15 33.41 13.31
C GLU A 184 0.44 32.18 14.01
N ALA A 185 0.57 31.04 13.32
CA ALA A 185 1.22 29.85 13.86
C ALA A 185 2.68 30.13 14.27
N ARG A 186 3.44 30.81 13.40
CA ARG A 186 4.82 31.22 13.70
C ARG A 186 4.89 32.18 14.88
N ALA A 187 3.99 33.18 14.93
CA ALA A 187 3.94 34.15 16.00
C ALA A 187 3.59 33.52 17.36
N CYS A 188 2.86 32.40 17.37
CA CYS A 188 2.58 31.63 18.58
C CYS A 188 3.72 30.68 18.99
N GLY A 189 4.86 30.68 18.27
CA GLY A 189 6.01 29.82 18.58
C GLY A 189 5.89 28.39 18.08
N VAL A 190 4.94 28.07 17.18
CA VAL A 190 4.86 26.75 16.55
C VAL A 190 6.11 26.54 15.68
N GLU A 191 6.80 25.43 15.88
CA GLU A 191 7.91 25.03 15.02
C GLU A 191 7.36 24.33 13.77
N LEU A 192 7.54 24.96 12.60
CA LEU A 192 7.08 24.39 11.33
C LEU A 192 8.23 23.73 10.56
N LEU A 193 8.15 22.41 10.39
CA LEU A 193 9.07 21.59 9.61
C LEU A 193 8.41 21.21 8.28
N SER A 194 8.79 21.91 7.20
CA SER A 194 8.27 21.68 5.85
C SER A 194 9.14 20.70 5.07
N GLY A 195 8.57 20.03 4.08
CA GLY A 195 9.28 18.99 3.32
C GLY A 195 9.56 17.72 4.13
N VAL A 196 8.81 17.49 5.21
CA VAL A 196 8.93 16.32 6.08
C VAL A 196 7.77 15.37 5.82
N THR A 197 8.07 14.20 5.26
CA THR A 197 7.10 13.13 5.04
C THR A 197 7.05 12.21 6.24
N VAL A 198 5.87 12.05 6.86
CA VAL A 198 5.63 10.93 7.79
C VAL A 198 5.43 9.67 6.96
N TRP A 199 6.41 8.77 6.99
CA TRP A 199 6.42 7.55 6.18
C TRP A 199 5.87 6.34 6.92
N GLY A 200 5.84 6.33 8.24
CA GLY A 200 5.35 5.19 9.01
C GLY A 200 4.98 5.57 10.43
N ALA A 201 4.29 4.65 11.11
CA ALA A 201 3.92 4.82 12.51
C ALA A 201 3.87 3.46 13.21
N GLU A 202 4.22 3.47 14.50
CA GLU A 202 4.18 2.31 15.39
C GLU A 202 3.64 2.73 16.76
N ARG A 203 2.82 1.87 17.39
CA ARG A 203 2.52 1.94 18.83
C ARG A 203 3.46 1.03 19.61
N GLN A 204 4.09 1.60 20.63
CA GLN A 204 4.91 0.84 21.58
C GLN A 204 4.03 0.09 22.58
N ALA A 205 4.64 -0.83 23.33
CA ALA A 205 3.94 -1.68 24.30
C ALA A 205 3.26 -0.87 25.43
N ASP A 206 3.82 0.28 25.79
CA ASP A 206 3.25 1.25 26.73
C ASP A 206 2.11 2.10 26.13
N GLY A 207 1.80 1.89 24.86
CA GLY A 207 0.78 2.60 24.10
C GLY A 207 1.26 3.88 23.42
N ALA A 208 2.51 4.31 23.62
CA ALA A 208 3.06 5.53 23.04
C ALA A 208 3.20 5.42 21.51
N SER A 209 2.94 6.53 20.81
CA SER A 209 3.08 6.60 19.36
C SER A 209 4.49 7.01 18.94
N VAL A 210 5.00 6.37 17.89
CA VAL A 210 6.29 6.68 17.27
C VAL A 210 6.07 6.90 15.78
N LEU A 211 6.52 8.04 15.27
CA LEU A 211 6.35 8.40 13.87
C LEU A 211 7.72 8.35 13.19
N GLY A 212 7.79 7.61 12.08
CA GLY A 212 8.92 7.64 11.17
C GLY A 212 8.78 8.82 10.21
N CYS A 213 9.77 9.71 10.21
CA CYS A 213 9.81 10.91 9.38
C CYS A 213 10.98 10.84 8.39
N LEU A 214 10.82 11.49 7.24
CA LEU A 214 11.86 11.70 6.23
C LEU A 214 11.83 13.17 5.82
N GLY A 215 12.88 13.90 6.18
CA GLY A 215 13.08 15.31 5.82
C GLY A 215 14.26 15.50 4.86
N PRO A 216 14.61 16.77 4.57
CA PRO A 216 15.75 17.12 3.72
C PRO A 216 17.09 16.56 4.23
N ASP A 217 17.27 16.50 5.54
CA ASP A 217 18.51 16.07 6.20
C ASP A 217 18.58 14.55 6.47
N GLY A 218 17.55 13.79 6.07
CA GLY A 218 17.48 12.34 6.27
C GLY A 218 16.26 11.88 7.06
N ALA A 219 16.25 10.59 7.40
CA ALA A 219 15.19 9.97 8.17
C ALA A 219 15.44 10.11 9.68
N PHE A 220 14.35 10.21 10.45
CA PHE A 220 14.40 10.37 11.91
C PHE A 220 13.06 9.95 12.55
N TYR A 221 13.05 9.82 13.88
CA TYR A 221 11.87 9.48 14.67
C TYR A 221 11.32 10.65 15.47
N MET A 222 10.00 10.80 15.50
CA MET A 222 9.30 11.68 16.43
C MET A 222 8.48 10.89 17.44
N ARG A 223 8.55 11.32 18.71
CA ARG A 223 7.87 10.69 19.85
C ARG A 223 6.98 11.71 20.56
N PRO A 224 5.74 11.90 20.08
CA PRO A 224 4.81 12.83 20.70
C PRO A 224 4.19 12.31 21.98
N ARG A 225 3.95 13.21 22.95
CA ARG A 225 3.00 12.96 24.04
C ARG A 225 1.56 13.08 23.56
N MET A 226 1.28 14.04 22.68
CA MET A 226 -0.01 14.24 22.03
C MET A 226 0.17 14.36 20.51
N LEU A 227 -0.66 13.66 19.74
CA LEU A 227 -0.59 13.64 18.27
C LEU A 227 -1.87 14.24 17.65
N VAL A 228 -1.71 15.11 16.66
CA VAL A 228 -2.79 15.59 15.78
C VAL A 228 -2.55 15.10 14.36
N ILE A 229 -3.46 14.26 13.85
CA ILE A 229 -3.48 13.81 12.46
C ILE A 229 -4.35 14.79 11.65
N ALA A 230 -3.70 15.61 10.81
CA ALA A 230 -4.32 16.61 9.94
C ALA A 230 -3.93 16.40 8.47
N THR A 231 -3.81 15.14 8.05
CA THR A 231 -3.31 14.68 6.74
C THR A 231 -4.22 15.00 5.54
N GLY A 232 -5.41 15.55 5.79
CA GLY A 232 -6.35 15.99 4.75
C GLY A 232 -6.98 14.85 3.94
N ALA A 233 -7.44 15.17 2.73
CA ALA A 233 -8.01 14.23 1.77
C ALA A 233 -7.32 14.36 0.40
N PHE A 234 -7.55 13.41 -0.49
CA PHE A 234 -7.13 13.46 -1.89
C PHE A 234 -8.33 13.32 -2.83
N GLU A 235 -8.21 13.94 -4.01
CA GLU A 235 -9.24 13.89 -5.05
C GLU A 235 -9.27 12.50 -5.73
N ARG A 236 -10.46 11.96 -5.88
CA ARG A 236 -10.73 10.60 -6.37
C ARG A 236 -11.78 10.65 -7.51
N PRO A 237 -11.37 11.04 -8.73
CA PRO A 237 -12.26 11.01 -9.89
C PRO A 237 -12.57 9.56 -10.30
N ALA A 238 -13.68 9.38 -11.03
CA ALA A 238 -14.01 8.09 -11.64
C ALA A 238 -13.02 7.77 -12.77
N ALA A 239 -12.68 6.48 -12.92
CA ALA A 239 -11.88 6.02 -14.04
C ALA A 239 -12.73 5.99 -15.32
N LEU A 240 -12.15 6.43 -16.44
CA LEU A 240 -12.75 6.41 -17.77
C LEU A 240 -11.67 6.10 -18.83
N PRO A 241 -12.03 5.57 -20.01
CA PRO A 241 -11.08 5.43 -21.12
C PRO A 241 -10.28 6.71 -21.37
N GLY A 242 -8.97 6.57 -21.60
CA GLY A 242 -8.07 7.69 -21.85
C GLY A 242 -7.68 8.55 -20.63
N TRP A 243 -8.26 8.34 -19.43
CA TRP A 243 -7.95 9.19 -18.25
C TRP A 243 -6.49 9.17 -17.80
N THR A 244 -5.69 8.25 -18.33
CA THR A 244 -4.27 8.09 -18.02
C THR A 244 -3.31 8.77 -18.99
N LEU A 245 -3.84 9.42 -20.03
CA LEU A 245 -3.07 10.17 -21.01
C LEU A 245 -2.44 11.43 -20.39
N PRO A 246 -1.21 11.82 -20.79
CA PRO A 246 -0.68 13.15 -20.56
C PRO A 246 -1.68 14.25 -20.99
N GLY A 247 -1.83 15.30 -20.20
CA GLY A 247 -2.86 16.33 -20.39
C GLY A 247 -4.18 16.05 -19.66
N VAL A 248 -4.37 14.85 -19.12
CA VAL A 248 -5.44 14.57 -18.15
C VAL A 248 -4.92 14.71 -16.74
N MET A 249 -5.58 15.54 -15.92
CA MET A 249 -5.22 15.72 -14.51
C MET A 249 -6.44 16.04 -13.65
N THR A 250 -6.31 15.93 -12.34
CA THR A 250 -7.42 16.29 -11.45
C THR A 250 -7.58 17.81 -11.38
N THR A 251 -8.77 18.28 -11.03
CA THR A 251 -9.03 19.72 -10.93
C THR A 251 -8.14 20.38 -9.86
N GLY A 252 -7.90 19.70 -8.74
CA GLY A 252 -6.98 20.16 -7.70
C GLY A 252 -5.51 20.26 -8.15
N ALA A 253 -5.09 19.43 -9.11
CA ALA A 253 -3.75 19.48 -9.68
C ALA A 253 -3.53 20.76 -10.50
N ALA A 254 -4.48 21.09 -11.37
CA ALA A 254 -4.45 22.34 -12.14
C ALA A 254 -4.48 23.55 -11.21
N GLN A 255 -5.31 23.52 -10.16
CA GLN A 255 -5.33 24.59 -9.16
C GLN A 255 -3.97 24.79 -8.47
N THR A 256 -3.26 23.69 -8.19
CA THR A 256 -1.93 23.76 -7.59
C THR A 256 -0.95 24.48 -8.51
N LEU A 257 -0.97 24.18 -9.82
CA LEU A 257 -0.13 24.86 -10.79
C LEU A 257 -0.41 26.37 -10.88
N LEU A 258 -1.69 26.73 -10.95
CA LEU A 258 -2.13 28.12 -11.04
C LEU A 258 -1.76 28.90 -9.77
N ARG A 259 -2.17 28.42 -8.59
CA ARG A 259 -2.00 29.18 -7.34
C ARG A 259 -0.58 29.16 -6.80
N SER A 260 0.13 28.05 -6.92
CA SER A 260 1.47 27.92 -6.32
C SER A 260 2.56 28.46 -7.23
N TYR A 261 2.37 28.38 -8.56
CA TYR A 261 3.44 28.64 -9.53
C TYR A 261 3.03 29.61 -10.65
N ALA A 262 1.79 30.11 -10.71
CA ALA A 262 1.25 30.89 -11.82
C ALA A 262 1.36 30.20 -13.20
N SER A 263 1.41 28.86 -13.20
CA SER A 263 1.65 28.08 -14.42
C SER A 263 0.36 27.49 -14.96
N LEU A 264 0.11 27.64 -16.26
CA LEU A 264 -0.94 26.93 -16.99
C LEU A 264 -0.41 25.58 -17.51
N PRO A 265 -1.09 24.45 -17.27
CA PRO A 265 -0.69 23.14 -17.82
C PRO A 265 -0.99 22.95 -19.31
N GLY A 266 -1.76 23.87 -19.91
CA GLY A 266 -2.18 23.84 -21.30
C GLY A 266 -2.90 25.13 -21.68
N ARG A 267 -3.58 25.16 -22.83
CA ARG A 267 -4.22 26.38 -23.35
C ARG A 267 -5.73 26.23 -23.47
N ARG A 268 -6.22 25.04 -23.82
CA ARG A 268 -7.64 24.75 -24.06
C ARG A 268 -8.12 23.64 -23.15
N PHE A 269 -9.04 23.98 -22.26
CA PHE A 269 -9.46 23.15 -21.15
C PHE A 269 -10.90 22.64 -21.33
N ALA A 270 -11.10 21.36 -21.10
CA ALA A 270 -12.39 20.81 -20.71
C ALA A 270 -12.33 20.43 -19.24
N ILE A 271 -13.35 20.80 -18.47
CA ILE A 271 -13.46 20.42 -17.05
C ILE A 271 -14.67 19.51 -16.94
N THR A 272 -14.50 18.31 -16.38
CA THR A 272 -15.57 17.33 -16.19
C THR A 272 -15.60 16.86 -14.74
N GLY A 273 -16.70 16.24 -14.31
CA GLY A 273 -16.84 15.66 -12.99
C GLY A 273 -17.97 16.32 -12.22
N ASN A 274 -17.73 16.66 -10.96
CA ASN A 274 -18.77 17.20 -10.11
C ASN A 274 -18.20 18.13 -9.03
N GLY A 275 -18.93 19.22 -8.77
CA GLY A 275 -18.77 20.00 -7.56
C GLY A 275 -18.13 21.37 -7.74
N PRO A 276 -18.16 22.19 -6.68
CA PRO A 276 -17.85 23.61 -6.75
C PRO A 276 -16.38 23.92 -7.07
N LEU A 277 -15.46 22.97 -6.81
CA LEU A 277 -14.05 23.16 -7.14
C LEU A 277 -13.83 23.35 -8.65
N ASN A 278 -14.61 22.66 -9.49
CA ASN A 278 -14.54 22.79 -10.96
C ASN A 278 -14.87 24.23 -11.41
N ILE A 279 -15.86 24.85 -10.78
CA ILE A 279 -16.29 26.23 -11.06
C ILE A 279 -15.19 27.21 -10.66
N GLN A 280 -14.64 27.07 -9.45
CA GLN A 280 -13.56 27.92 -8.97
C GLN A 280 -12.33 27.86 -9.90
N VAL A 281 -11.90 26.65 -10.27
CA VAL A 281 -10.71 26.45 -11.10
C VAL A 281 -10.93 26.96 -12.52
N ALA A 282 -12.13 26.83 -13.08
CA ALA A 282 -12.45 27.45 -14.37
C ALA A 282 -12.19 28.97 -14.36
N GLY A 283 -12.62 29.66 -13.29
CA GLY A 283 -12.39 31.10 -13.14
C GLY A 283 -10.92 31.45 -12.92
N GLU A 284 -10.16 30.60 -12.23
CA GLU A 284 -8.71 30.78 -12.08
C GLU A 284 -7.96 30.58 -13.41
N ILE A 285 -8.36 29.62 -14.25
CA ILE A 285 -7.80 29.40 -15.59
C ILE A 285 -8.01 30.65 -16.46
N LEU A 286 -9.22 31.19 -16.51
CA LEU A 286 -9.52 32.41 -17.29
C LEU A 286 -8.67 33.60 -16.84
N ARG A 287 -8.49 33.79 -15.52
CA ARG A 287 -7.66 34.87 -14.97
C ARG A 287 -6.19 34.75 -15.33
N HIS A 288 -5.69 33.54 -15.58
CA HIS A 288 -4.33 33.29 -16.06
C HIS A 288 -4.23 33.25 -17.60
N GLY A 289 -5.32 33.57 -18.32
CA GLY A 289 -5.33 33.63 -19.78
C GLY A 289 -5.54 32.30 -20.50
N GLY A 290 -5.94 31.24 -19.79
CA GLY A 290 -6.34 29.98 -20.39
C GLY A 290 -7.78 30.02 -20.94
N LYS A 291 -8.09 29.16 -21.92
CA LYS A 291 -9.43 29.05 -22.52
C LYS A 291 -10.16 27.83 -21.96
N VAL A 292 -11.22 28.04 -21.19
CA VAL A 292 -12.15 26.97 -20.78
C VAL A 292 -13.20 26.79 -21.86
N VAL A 293 -13.12 25.69 -22.63
CA VAL A 293 -14.03 25.40 -23.75
C VAL A 293 -15.38 24.91 -23.22
N CYS A 294 -15.38 24.05 -22.22
CA CYS A 294 -16.58 23.60 -21.54
C CYS A 294 -16.31 23.21 -20.08
N LEU A 295 -17.37 23.30 -19.27
CA LEU A 295 -17.44 22.72 -17.93
C LEU A 295 -18.65 21.78 -17.90
N ALA A 296 -18.40 20.47 -17.88
CA ALA A 296 -19.41 19.43 -17.77
C ALA A 296 -19.56 18.98 -16.31
N ASP A 297 -20.66 19.36 -15.66
CA ASP A 297 -21.00 18.93 -14.31
C ASP A 297 -22.10 17.87 -14.33
N ARG A 298 -21.90 16.81 -13.55
CA ARG A 298 -22.87 15.71 -13.38
C ARG A 298 -24.09 16.10 -12.53
N ALA A 299 -24.03 17.19 -11.78
CA ALA A 299 -25.15 17.70 -11.00
C ALA A 299 -26.23 18.28 -11.92
N ARG A 300 -27.44 18.43 -11.36
CA ARG A 300 -28.48 19.25 -11.98
C ARG A 300 -28.10 20.73 -11.84
N ALA A 301 -28.64 21.56 -12.74
CA ALA A 301 -28.41 23.00 -12.64
C ALA A 301 -28.93 23.54 -11.30
N PRO A 302 -28.21 24.43 -10.59
CA PRO A 302 -28.61 24.88 -9.25
C PRO A 302 -30.03 25.47 -9.17
N TRP A 303 -30.47 26.15 -10.23
CA TRP A 303 -31.82 26.73 -10.33
C TRP A 303 -32.94 25.71 -10.54
N SER A 304 -32.62 24.45 -10.82
CA SER A 304 -33.60 23.37 -10.95
C SER A 304 -34.05 22.78 -9.60
N SER A 305 -33.42 23.17 -8.48
CA SER A 305 -33.80 22.73 -7.13
C SER A 305 -33.94 23.92 -6.16
N PRO A 306 -35.13 24.58 -6.12
CA PRO A 306 -35.36 25.71 -5.22
C PRO A 306 -35.17 25.37 -3.74
N ARG A 307 -35.49 24.12 -3.33
CA ARG A 307 -35.30 23.66 -1.95
C ARG A 307 -33.83 23.65 -1.55
N ASP A 308 -32.96 23.11 -2.39
CA ASP A 308 -31.52 23.04 -2.11
C ASP A 308 -30.87 24.43 -2.15
N ALA A 309 -31.33 25.30 -3.06
CA ALA A 309 -30.90 26.69 -3.13
C ALA A 309 -31.25 27.48 -1.84
N ILE A 310 -32.48 27.32 -1.33
CA ILE A 310 -32.91 27.91 -0.05
C ILE A 310 -32.07 27.36 1.11
N ALA A 311 -31.81 26.06 1.16
CA ALA A 311 -31.03 25.43 2.21
C ALA A 311 -29.59 25.98 2.28
N ILE A 312 -28.94 26.18 1.13
CA ILE A 312 -27.61 26.79 1.06
C ILE A 312 -27.63 28.25 1.50
N LEU A 313 -28.61 29.04 1.04
CA LEU A 313 -28.78 30.44 1.45
C LEU A 313 -29.01 30.58 2.96
N GLN A 314 -29.84 29.72 3.55
CA GLN A 314 -30.08 29.70 5.00
C GLN A 314 -28.83 29.30 5.80
N ALA A 315 -28.00 28.42 5.25
CA ALA A 315 -26.79 27.96 5.93
C ALA A 315 -25.67 29.02 5.91
N ASP A 316 -25.42 29.64 4.75
CA ASP A 316 -24.48 30.77 4.61
C ASP A 316 -24.79 31.64 3.38
N PRO A 317 -25.47 32.79 3.56
CA PRO A 317 -25.84 33.67 2.44
C PRO A 317 -24.64 34.21 1.66
N ALA A 318 -23.54 34.53 2.34
CA ALA A 318 -22.38 35.16 1.73
C ALA A 318 -21.66 34.18 0.79
N LEU A 319 -21.46 32.93 1.22
CA LEU A 319 -20.87 31.90 0.38
C LEU A 319 -21.79 31.48 -0.76
N ALA A 320 -23.10 31.45 -0.55
CA ALA A 320 -24.09 31.17 -1.59
C ALA A 320 -24.05 32.22 -2.71
N LEU A 321 -24.09 33.51 -2.36
CA LEU A 321 -24.00 34.62 -3.29
C LEU A 321 -22.68 34.62 -4.05
N LYS A 322 -21.57 34.31 -3.36
CA LYS A 322 -20.25 34.16 -4.00
C LYS A 322 -20.27 33.08 -5.09
N GLY A 323 -20.81 31.89 -4.78
CA GLY A 323 -20.90 30.78 -5.73
C GLY A 323 -21.74 31.12 -6.96
N MET A 324 -22.89 31.79 -6.78
CA MET A 324 -23.70 32.27 -7.90
C MET A 324 -22.96 33.32 -8.75
N GLY A 325 -22.21 34.21 -8.10
CA GLY A 325 -21.36 35.20 -8.78
C GLY A 325 -20.28 34.55 -9.65
N GLU A 326 -19.66 33.47 -9.17
CA GLU A 326 -18.67 32.70 -9.94
C GLU A 326 -19.30 32.04 -11.18
N ILE A 327 -20.46 31.39 -11.05
CA ILE A 327 -21.18 30.79 -12.18
C ILE A 327 -21.54 31.87 -13.23
N ALA A 328 -22.10 32.99 -12.78
CA ALA A 328 -22.47 34.09 -13.68
C ALA A 328 -21.25 34.71 -14.38
N ALA A 329 -20.10 34.79 -13.69
CA ALA A 329 -18.85 35.28 -14.27
C ALA A 329 -18.33 34.34 -15.38
N LEU A 330 -18.41 33.03 -15.19
CA LEU A 330 -18.04 32.04 -16.20
C LEU A 330 -18.94 32.14 -17.45
N GLN A 331 -20.26 32.24 -17.25
CA GLN A 331 -21.21 32.37 -18.35
C GLN A 331 -20.98 33.68 -19.14
N ARG A 332 -20.75 34.81 -18.44
CA ARG A 332 -20.39 36.08 -19.08
C ARG A 332 -19.07 36.04 -19.84
N ALA A 333 -18.13 35.20 -19.39
CA ALA A 333 -16.87 34.94 -20.10
C ALA A 333 -17.02 33.95 -21.27
N GLY A 334 -18.25 33.52 -21.61
CA GLY A 334 -18.52 32.61 -22.72
C GLY A 334 -18.22 31.14 -22.43
N VAL A 335 -17.98 30.77 -21.16
CA VAL A 335 -17.78 29.36 -20.78
C VAL A 335 -19.13 28.65 -20.83
N SER A 336 -19.22 27.63 -21.67
CA SER A 336 -20.44 26.84 -21.79
C SER A 336 -20.48 25.74 -20.72
N ILE A 337 -21.30 25.98 -19.69
CA ILE A 337 -21.53 25.07 -18.56
C ILE A 337 -22.62 24.06 -18.95
N ARG A 338 -22.26 22.78 -19.05
CA ARG A 338 -23.18 21.67 -19.32
C ARG A 338 -23.54 20.98 -18.02
N TRP A 339 -24.81 21.08 -17.63
CA TRP A 339 -25.34 20.36 -16.48
C TRP A 339 -25.78 18.95 -16.87
N GLN A 340 -25.81 18.04 -15.90
CA GLN A 340 -26.16 16.63 -16.10
C GLN A 340 -25.33 15.96 -17.20
N THR A 341 -24.08 16.38 -17.37
CA THR A 341 -23.20 15.93 -18.45
C THR A 341 -21.96 15.26 -17.87
N ARG A 342 -21.57 14.10 -18.42
CA ARG A 342 -20.40 13.33 -18.00
C ARG A 342 -19.40 13.17 -19.14
N ALA A 343 -18.11 13.03 -18.80
CA ALA A 343 -17.14 12.53 -19.76
C ALA A 343 -17.21 11.01 -19.85
N VAL A 344 -17.18 10.51 -21.08
CA VAL A 344 -17.25 9.07 -21.39
C VAL A 344 -15.87 8.55 -21.78
N GLU A 345 -15.09 9.33 -22.54
CA GLU A 345 -13.77 8.95 -23.01
C GLU A 345 -12.90 10.19 -23.22
N VAL A 346 -11.61 10.11 -22.89
CA VAL A 346 -10.61 11.08 -23.33
C VAL A 346 -9.88 10.54 -24.55
N LEU A 347 -9.86 11.32 -25.62
CA LEU A 347 -9.32 10.92 -26.91
C LEU A 347 -7.89 11.46 -27.09
N GLY A 348 -7.02 10.61 -27.63
CA GLY A 348 -5.64 10.96 -27.98
C GLY A 348 -4.70 9.75 -27.99
N GLU A 349 -3.63 9.84 -28.76
CA GLU A 349 -2.63 8.76 -28.88
C GLU A 349 -1.53 8.89 -27.81
N THR A 350 -0.82 10.02 -27.82
CA THR A 350 0.30 10.29 -26.90
C THR A 350 -0.06 11.22 -25.75
N SER A 351 -1.09 12.03 -25.92
CA SER A 351 -1.62 13.03 -24.99
C SER A 351 -3.08 13.32 -25.32
N ALA A 352 -3.83 13.90 -24.40
CA ALA A 352 -5.20 14.33 -24.63
C ALA A 352 -5.29 15.33 -25.80
N ARG A 353 -6.30 15.15 -26.65
CA ARG A 353 -6.64 16.02 -27.80
C ARG A 353 -8.12 16.39 -27.85
N ALA A 354 -8.98 15.54 -27.29
CA ALA A 354 -10.39 15.82 -27.16
C ALA A 354 -11.00 15.04 -25.99
N VAL A 355 -12.22 15.38 -25.60
CA VAL A 355 -13.04 14.61 -24.67
C VAL A 355 -14.41 14.35 -25.28
N ARG A 356 -14.87 13.10 -25.20
CA ARG A 356 -16.26 12.73 -25.52
C ARG A 356 -17.11 12.92 -24.29
N LEU A 357 -18.17 13.72 -24.42
CA LEU A 357 -19.14 14.03 -23.40
C LEU A 357 -20.49 13.41 -23.76
N GLU A 358 -21.25 13.03 -22.75
CA GLU A 358 -22.62 12.55 -22.87
C GLU A 358 -23.50 13.31 -21.87
N GLY A 359 -24.59 13.88 -22.37
CA GLY A 359 -25.55 14.64 -21.57
C GLY A 359 -26.96 14.55 -22.15
N PRO A 360 -27.90 15.36 -21.64
CA PRO A 360 -29.31 15.29 -22.05
C PRO A 360 -29.56 15.55 -23.54
N SER A 361 -28.62 16.24 -24.21
CA SER A 361 -28.66 16.54 -25.64
C SER A 361 -28.01 15.48 -26.53
N GLY A 362 -27.54 14.37 -25.97
CA GLY A 362 -26.78 13.33 -26.67
C GLY A 362 -25.27 13.41 -26.45
N GLU A 363 -24.51 12.73 -27.29
CA GLU A 363 -23.05 12.72 -27.26
C GLU A 363 -22.44 13.88 -28.06
N GLU A 364 -21.39 14.50 -27.53
CA GLU A 364 -20.58 15.50 -28.23
C GLU A 364 -19.08 15.26 -28.02
N VAL A 365 -18.25 15.65 -28.99
CA VAL A 365 -16.78 15.63 -28.86
C VAL A 365 -16.25 17.07 -28.82
N VAL A 366 -15.40 17.35 -27.84
CA VAL A 366 -14.85 18.69 -27.60
C VAL A 366 -13.32 18.68 -27.72
N GLU A 367 -12.79 19.44 -28.68
CA GLU A 367 -11.34 19.57 -28.95
C GLU A 367 -10.62 20.46 -27.91
N VAL A 368 -9.67 19.86 -27.18
CA VAL A 368 -8.95 20.44 -26.03
C VAL A 368 -7.55 19.83 -25.88
N ASP A 369 -6.61 20.55 -25.28
CA ASP A 369 -5.28 20.00 -24.96
C ASP A 369 -5.19 19.48 -23.52
N THR A 370 -6.11 19.92 -22.66
CA THR A 370 -6.13 19.59 -21.24
C THR A 370 -7.53 19.20 -20.79
N VAL A 371 -7.64 18.05 -20.12
CA VAL A 371 -8.90 17.57 -19.52
C VAL A 371 -8.72 17.51 -18.00
N LEU A 372 -9.51 18.31 -17.30
CA LEU A 372 -9.57 18.28 -15.84
C LEU A 372 -10.69 17.34 -15.39
N VAL A 373 -10.33 16.30 -14.65
CA VAL A 373 -11.27 15.32 -14.09
C VAL A 373 -11.50 15.59 -12.61
N GLY A 374 -12.63 16.23 -12.31
CA GLY A 374 -13.15 16.44 -10.97
C GLY A 374 -13.74 15.17 -10.37
N GLY A 375 -13.55 14.96 -9.07
CA GLY A 375 -14.01 13.78 -8.36
C GLY A 375 -14.57 14.05 -6.98
N ASP A 376 -15.01 12.97 -6.32
CA ASP A 376 -15.20 13.02 -4.87
C ASP A 376 -13.83 13.05 -4.17
N PHE A 377 -13.85 13.15 -2.84
CA PHE A 377 -12.63 13.19 -2.03
C PHE A 377 -12.60 12.00 -1.08
N ALA A 378 -11.43 11.39 -0.94
CA ALA A 378 -11.20 10.32 0.02
C ALA A 378 -10.29 10.84 1.16
N PRO A 379 -10.68 10.63 2.43
CA PRO A 379 -9.82 10.94 3.58
C PRO A 379 -8.47 10.22 3.51
N SER A 380 -7.39 10.92 3.85
CA SER A 380 -6.05 10.32 4.01
C SER A 380 -5.91 9.74 5.43
N ASN A 381 -6.65 8.66 5.69
CA ASN A 381 -6.75 8.02 7.01
C ASN A 381 -5.72 6.88 7.23
N GLU A 382 -4.72 6.74 6.36
CA GLU A 382 -3.80 5.60 6.44
C GLU A 382 -2.93 5.64 7.70
N LEU A 383 -2.56 6.84 8.17
CA LEU A 383 -1.80 7.02 9.41
C LEU A 383 -2.61 6.59 10.64
N SER A 384 -3.89 6.99 10.73
CA SER A 384 -4.75 6.57 11.83
C SER A 384 -4.99 5.06 11.82
N ARG A 385 -5.08 4.45 10.63
CA ARG A 385 -5.20 2.99 10.48
C ARG A 385 -3.91 2.24 10.85
N LEU A 386 -2.72 2.79 10.56
CA LEU A 386 -1.44 2.19 11.00
C LEU A 386 -1.28 2.20 12.53
N LEU A 387 -1.84 3.21 13.19
CA LEU A 387 -1.86 3.32 14.66
C LEU A 387 -2.94 2.45 15.32
N GLY A 388 -3.74 1.71 14.54
CA GLY A 388 -4.82 0.86 15.06
C GLY A 388 -6.02 1.65 15.59
N LEU A 389 -6.21 2.92 15.20
CA LEU A 389 -7.33 3.73 15.69
C LEU A 389 -8.65 3.25 15.08
N ALA A 390 -9.76 3.41 15.81
CA ALA A 390 -11.07 2.93 15.39
C ALA A 390 -11.64 3.72 14.19
N HIS A 391 -12.22 3.01 13.22
CA HIS A 391 -12.89 3.56 12.04
C HIS A 391 -14.29 2.96 11.85
N VAL A 392 -15.11 3.64 11.05
CA VAL A 392 -16.43 3.16 10.62
C VAL A 392 -16.61 3.39 9.12
N VAL A 393 -17.35 2.50 8.45
CA VAL A 393 -17.73 2.68 7.05
C VAL A 393 -19.00 3.53 7.03
N ALA A 394 -18.90 4.72 6.43
CA ALA A 394 -20.04 5.63 6.25
C ALA A 394 -21.01 5.08 5.18
N GLY A 395 -22.22 5.64 5.12
CA GLY A 395 -23.28 5.16 4.21
C GLY A 395 -22.94 5.23 2.72
N ASP A 396 -21.94 6.02 2.32
CA ASP A 396 -21.39 6.11 0.97
C ASP A 396 -20.26 5.09 0.70
N GLY A 397 -19.97 4.20 1.65
CA GLY A 397 -18.88 3.23 1.59
C GLY A 397 -17.51 3.79 1.96
N THR A 398 -17.39 5.06 2.36
CA THR A 398 -16.12 5.67 2.74
C THR A 398 -15.74 5.28 4.17
N LEU A 399 -14.53 4.76 4.37
CA LEU A 399 -13.99 4.52 5.71
C LEU A 399 -13.57 5.84 6.36
N VAL A 400 -14.13 6.16 7.52
CA VAL A 400 -13.87 7.40 8.27
C VAL A 400 -13.45 7.07 9.71
N ALA A 401 -12.58 7.89 10.29
CA ALA A 401 -12.16 7.68 11.68
C ALA A 401 -13.32 7.94 12.65
N ARG A 402 -13.38 7.17 13.73
CA ARG A 402 -14.33 7.40 14.83
C ARG A 402 -13.71 8.41 15.79
N CYS A 403 -14.22 9.64 15.74
CA CYS A 403 -13.77 10.74 16.59
C CYS A 403 -14.94 11.52 17.17
N ASP A 404 -14.70 12.19 18.30
CA ASP A 404 -15.64 13.16 18.88
C ASP A 404 -15.58 14.53 18.15
N GLU A 405 -16.26 15.55 18.69
CA GLU A 405 -16.26 16.89 18.09
C GLU A 405 -14.92 17.64 18.21
N SER A 406 -14.09 17.29 19.20
CA SER A 406 -12.73 17.79 19.37
C SER A 406 -11.72 16.99 18.54
N GLY A 407 -12.18 16.01 17.76
CA GLY A 407 -11.34 15.11 16.98
C GLY A 407 -10.66 14.03 17.80
N GLU A 408 -10.93 13.91 19.10
CA GLU A 408 -10.39 12.83 19.94
C GLU A 408 -10.77 11.47 19.36
N SER A 409 -9.79 10.61 19.12
CA SER A 409 -9.97 9.28 18.53
C SER A 409 -10.29 8.22 19.59
N SER A 410 -10.22 6.94 19.23
CA SER A 410 -10.24 5.84 20.21
C SER A 410 -9.04 5.81 21.15
N ASP A 411 -7.95 6.53 20.83
CA ASP A 411 -6.83 6.79 21.74
C ASP A 411 -6.91 8.25 22.22
N PRO A 412 -6.99 8.51 23.55
CA PRO A 412 -7.09 9.86 24.08
C PRO A 412 -5.84 10.71 23.83
N HIS A 413 -4.71 10.13 23.44
CA HIS A 413 -3.50 10.87 23.09
C HIS A 413 -3.44 11.26 21.60
N VAL A 414 -4.42 10.82 20.79
CA VAL A 414 -4.47 11.09 19.36
C VAL A 414 -5.77 11.76 18.95
N HIS A 415 -5.64 12.94 18.32
CA HIS A 415 -6.73 13.68 17.71
C HIS A 415 -6.63 13.65 16.18
N ILE A 416 -7.75 13.53 15.48
CA ILE A 416 -7.83 13.55 14.01
C ILE A 416 -8.73 14.70 13.59
N VAL A 417 -8.21 15.63 12.79
CA VAL A 417 -8.91 16.87 12.45
C VAL A 417 -8.96 17.12 10.94
N GLY A 418 -9.93 17.94 10.54
CA GLY A 418 -10.14 18.27 9.13
C GLY A 418 -10.52 17.07 8.29
N GLU A 419 -10.10 17.08 7.03
CA GLU A 419 -10.56 16.12 6.02
C GLU A 419 -9.99 14.70 6.23
N ALA A 420 -8.97 14.55 7.07
CA ALA A 420 -8.45 13.24 7.49
C ALA A 420 -9.47 12.46 8.32
N ALA A 421 -10.29 13.15 9.13
CA ALA A 421 -11.37 12.53 9.89
C ALA A 421 -12.61 12.33 9.00
N ARG A 422 -13.05 13.41 8.35
CA ARG A 422 -14.20 13.43 7.45
C ARG A 422 -14.13 14.64 6.54
N PHE A 423 -14.45 14.46 5.27
CA PHE A 423 -14.49 15.57 4.32
C PHE A 423 -15.53 16.62 4.75
N GLY A 424 -15.12 17.88 4.89
CA GLY A 424 -15.96 18.94 5.46
C GLY A 424 -15.63 20.37 5.01
N GLY A 425 -14.57 20.58 4.21
CA GLY A 425 -14.10 21.90 3.81
C GLY A 425 -13.30 22.64 4.89
N ALA A 426 -12.66 23.75 4.50
CA ALA A 426 -11.67 24.44 5.33
C ALA A 426 -12.25 25.05 6.61
N HIS A 427 -13.47 25.59 6.58
CA HIS A 427 -14.10 26.19 7.77
C HIS A 427 -14.42 25.14 8.85
N VAL A 428 -14.87 23.94 8.45
CA VAL A 428 -15.03 22.80 9.36
C VAL A 428 -13.67 22.40 9.93
N ALA A 429 -12.65 22.29 9.07
CA ALA A 429 -11.30 21.92 9.50
C ALA A 429 -10.71 22.89 10.54
N MET A 430 -10.82 24.21 10.31
CA MET A 430 -10.32 25.22 11.25
C MET A 430 -11.04 25.19 12.60
N ALA A 431 -12.39 25.10 12.58
CA ALA A 431 -13.17 25.08 13.82
C ALA A 431 -12.89 23.81 14.63
N ALA A 432 -12.86 22.64 13.98
CA ALA A 432 -12.50 21.38 14.63
C ALA A 432 -11.05 21.38 15.12
N GLY A 433 -10.11 21.89 14.33
CA GLY A 433 -8.70 22.03 14.71
C GLY A 433 -8.53 22.87 15.97
N ARG A 434 -9.20 24.02 16.06
CA ARG A 434 -9.17 24.87 17.26
C ARG A 434 -9.68 24.14 18.51
N LEU A 435 -10.81 23.41 18.39
CA LEU A 435 -11.35 22.62 19.50
C LEU A 435 -10.37 21.52 19.94
N ALA A 436 -9.72 20.85 18.98
CA ALA A 436 -8.70 19.84 19.26
C ALA A 436 -7.50 20.44 20.01
N GLY A 437 -6.97 21.56 19.56
CA GLY A 437 -5.82 22.22 20.21
C GLY A 437 -6.13 22.65 21.65
N LEU A 438 -7.33 23.18 21.91
CA LEU A 438 -7.78 23.50 23.27
C LEU A 438 -7.97 22.24 24.14
N ALA A 439 -8.53 21.16 23.57
CA ALA A 439 -8.68 19.90 24.29
C ALA A 439 -7.32 19.29 24.68
N ILE A 440 -6.36 19.30 23.75
CA ILE A 440 -4.99 18.85 23.97
C ILE A 440 -4.29 19.69 25.05
N ALA A 441 -4.41 21.02 24.98
CA ALA A 441 -3.84 21.90 25.99
C ALA A 441 -4.32 21.56 27.41
N ARG A 442 -5.63 21.31 27.58
CA ARG A 442 -6.19 20.88 28.88
C ARG A 442 -5.60 19.54 29.35
N LYS A 443 -5.45 18.57 28.46
CA LYS A 443 -4.84 17.26 28.79
C LYS A 443 -3.39 17.37 29.21
N LEU A 444 -2.67 18.36 28.68
CA LEU A 444 -1.30 18.67 29.07
C LEU A 444 -1.20 19.53 30.36
N GLY A 445 -2.34 19.89 30.96
CA GLY A 445 -2.40 20.66 32.21
C GLY A 445 -2.37 22.18 32.02
N PHE A 446 -2.48 22.68 30.79
CA PHE A 446 -2.56 24.12 30.52
C PHE A 446 -3.98 24.66 30.73
N ALA A 447 -4.07 25.92 31.17
CA ALA A 447 -5.34 26.62 31.28
C ALA A 447 -5.88 26.94 29.87
N ALA A 448 -6.90 26.20 29.43
CA ALA A 448 -7.56 26.42 28.15
C ALA A 448 -9.09 26.46 28.33
N GLU A 449 -9.68 27.61 27.98
CA GLU A 449 -11.12 27.85 28.10
C GLU A 449 -11.93 27.01 27.11
N THR A 450 -13.21 26.82 27.41
CA THR A 450 -14.16 26.32 26.41
C THR A 450 -14.40 27.39 25.35
N ASP A 451 -14.62 26.98 24.09
CA ASP A 451 -14.92 27.91 23.00
C ASP A 451 -16.28 27.58 22.34
N PRO A 452 -17.40 28.01 22.97
CA PRO A 452 -18.73 27.84 22.40
C PRO A 452 -18.90 28.51 21.03
N ALA A 453 -18.10 29.53 20.73
CA ALA A 453 -18.13 30.19 19.42
C ALA A 453 -17.51 29.31 18.33
N ALA A 454 -16.43 28.57 18.62
CA ALA A 454 -15.88 27.55 17.73
C ALA A 454 -16.89 26.42 17.47
N GLN A 455 -17.61 25.95 18.49
CA GLN A 455 -18.67 24.95 18.34
C GLN A 455 -19.80 25.45 17.42
N ARG A 456 -20.29 26.68 17.62
CA ARG A 456 -21.30 27.29 16.74
C ARG A 456 -20.81 27.44 15.30
N ARG A 457 -19.55 27.85 15.10
CA ARG A 457 -18.92 27.93 13.77
C ARG A 457 -18.84 26.56 13.11
N LEU A 458 -18.43 25.53 13.84
CA LEU A 458 -18.38 24.15 13.36
C LEU A 458 -19.77 23.66 12.90
N ALA A 459 -20.80 23.87 13.72
CA ALA A 459 -22.17 23.50 13.39
C ALA A 459 -22.69 24.23 12.13
N ARG A 460 -22.46 25.55 12.03
CA ARG A 460 -22.83 26.34 10.83
C ARG A 460 -22.10 25.82 9.59
N ALA A 461 -20.79 25.62 9.67
CA ALA A 461 -19.98 25.15 8.54
C ALA A 461 -20.40 23.74 8.07
N ARG A 462 -20.72 22.82 9.00
CA ARG A 462 -21.25 21.49 8.67
C ARG A 462 -22.59 21.57 7.94
N ARG A 463 -23.52 22.43 8.38
CA ARG A 463 -24.81 22.64 7.70
C ARG A 463 -24.62 23.17 6.28
N PHE A 464 -23.75 24.17 6.11
CA PHE A 464 -23.44 24.70 4.78
C PHE A 464 -22.85 23.63 3.86
N GLN A 465 -21.88 22.86 4.37
CA GLN A 465 -21.24 21.80 3.58
C GLN A 465 -22.23 20.70 3.17
N ALA A 466 -23.13 20.29 4.08
CA ALA A 466 -24.17 19.32 3.76
C ALA A 466 -25.13 19.83 2.67
N ALA A 467 -25.57 21.10 2.77
CA ALA A 467 -26.43 21.71 1.76
C ALA A 467 -25.72 21.85 0.40
N LEU A 468 -24.44 22.23 0.41
CA LEU A 468 -23.62 22.34 -0.80
C LEU A 468 -23.47 21.00 -1.51
N TRP A 469 -23.19 19.92 -0.78
CA TRP A 469 -23.08 18.59 -1.35
C TRP A 469 -24.41 18.03 -1.86
N GLN A 470 -25.52 18.41 -1.23
CA GLN A 470 -26.85 18.06 -1.71
C GLN A 470 -27.15 18.75 -3.06
N LEU A 471 -26.83 20.05 -3.20
CA LEU A 471 -27.02 20.79 -4.46
C LEU A 471 -26.17 20.22 -5.60
N PHE A 472 -24.91 19.88 -5.31
CA PHE A 472 -24.01 19.27 -6.29
C PHE A 472 -24.14 17.75 -6.37
N ARG A 473 -25.18 17.13 -5.80
CA ARG A 473 -25.33 15.67 -5.91
C ARG A 473 -25.47 15.27 -7.39
N PRO A 474 -24.70 14.28 -7.88
CA PRO A 474 -24.83 13.81 -9.26
C PRO A 474 -26.27 13.40 -9.59
N ALA A 475 -26.73 13.71 -10.80
CA ALA A 475 -28.07 13.32 -11.26
C ALA A 475 -28.20 11.80 -11.44
N GLU A 476 -27.10 11.15 -11.83
CA GLU A 476 -26.96 9.70 -11.96
C GLU A 476 -25.57 9.25 -11.50
N ASP A 477 -25.48 7.99 -11.04
CA ASP A 477 -24.20 7.36 -10.75
C ASP A 477 -23.49 6.98 -12.05
N ALA A 478 -22.23 7.41 -12.19
CA ALA A 478 -21.42 7.07 -13.34
C ALA A 478 -20.93 5.63 -13.21
N GLN A 479 -21.31 4.79 -14.17
CA GLN A 479 -20.73 3.47 -14.33
C GLN A 479 -19.62 3.56 -15.38
N ALA A 480 -18.41 3.13 -15.02
CA ALA A 480 -17.30 3.11 -15.97
C ALA A 480 -17.55 2.07 -17.07
N ASP A 481 -17.36 2.46 -18.33
CA ASP A 481 -17.29 1.51 -19.44
C ASP A 481 -16.15 0.52 -19.17
N ALA A 482 -16.46 -0.77 -19.32
CA ALA A 482 -15.52 -1.86 -19.14
C ALA A 482 -14.37 -1.81 -20.16
N ARG A 483 -14.69 -1.40 -21.39
CA ARG A 483 -13.84 -1.62 -22.56
C ARG A 483 -12.68 -0.62 -22.49
N ALA A 484 -11.45 -1.15 -22.45
CA ALA A 484 -10.18 -0.39 -22.43
C ALA A 484 -9.90 0.56 -21.24
N THR A 485 -10.75 0.62 -20.20
CA THR A 485 -10.50 1.47 -19.03
C THR A 485 -9.42 0.87 -18.11
N LEU A 486 -8.34 1.61 -17.85
CA LEU A 486 -7.40 1.27 -16.78
C LEU A 486 -8.00 1.62 -15.41
N SER A 487 -8.17 0.65 -14.53
CA SER A 487 -8.60 0.90 -13.14
C SER A 487 -7.41 1.22 -12.24
N CYS A 488 -6.36 0.39 -12.25
CA CYS A 488 -5.13 0.66 -11.50
C CYS A 488 -4.12 1.39 -12.39
N ARG A 489 -3.90 2.68 -12.12
CA ARG A 489 -2.94 3.51 -12.88
C ARG A 489 -1.50 3.04 -12.72
N CYS A 490 -1.05 2.83 -11.48
CA CYS A 490 0.34 2.50 -11.19
C CYS A 490 0.76 1.13 -11.74
N GLU A 491 -0.11 0.11 -11.60
CA GLU A 491 0.17 -1.25 -12.10
C GLU A 491 -0.40 -1.49 -13.50
N SER A 492 -1.03 -0.48 -14.11
CA SER A 492 -1.62 -0.55 -15.44
C SER A 492 -2.64 -1.68 -15.65
N VAL A 493 -3.47 -1.96 -14.63
CA VAL A 493 -4.46 -3.03 -14.66
C VAL A 493 -5.79 -2.52 -15.20
N GLY A 494 -6.30 -3.17 -16.24
CA GLY A 494 -7.58 -2.89 -16.88
C GLY A 494 -8.79 -3.32 -16.04
N LEU A 495 -9.91 -2.61 -16.18
CA LEU A 495 -11.18 -2.95 -15.51
C LEU A 495 -11.76 -4.28 -16.01
N SER A 496 -11.55 -4.63 -17.28
CA SER A 496 -11.94 -5.93 -17.83
C SER A 496 -11.26 -7.09 -17.10
N VAL A 497 -9.95 -7.02 -16.90
CA VAL A 497 -9.16 -8.02 -16.15
C VAL A 497 -9.71 -8.19 -14.74
N LEU A 498 -10.03 -7.08 -14.05
CA LEU A 498 -10.62 -7.15 -12.71
C LEU A 498 -12.00 -7.81 -12.71
N ARG A 499 -12.86 -7.49 -13.70
CA ARG A 499 -14.21 -8.08 -13.84
C ARG A 499 -14.15 -9.57 -14.19
N GLU A 500 -13.29 -9.95 -15.13
CA GLU A 500 -13.02 -11.33 -15.52
C GLU A 500 -12.54 -12.15 -14.32
N THR A 501 -11.60 -11.62 -13.54
CA THR A 501 -11.11 -12.26 -12.31
C THR A 501 -12.22 -12.42 -11.26
N ALA A 502 -13.23 -11.54 -11.26
CA ALA A 502 -14.38 -11.61 -10.36
C ALA A 502 -15.55 -12.46 -10.89
N ALA A 503 -15.55 -12.86 -12.16
CA ALA A 503 -16.70 -13.46 -12.85
C ALA A 503 -17.07 -14.88 -12.39
N GLY A 504 -16.18 -15.58 -11.66
CA GLY A 504 -16.39 -16.92 -11.09
C GLY A 504 -16.95 -16.96 -9.67
N GLY A 505 -17.41 -15.82 -9.14
CA GLY A 505 -17.82 -15.63 -7.76
C GLY A 505 -16.98 -14.54 -7.09
N PRO A 506 -17.56 -13.58 -6.36
CA PRO A 506 -16.85 -12.40 -5.89
C PRO A 506 -15.73 -12.82 -4.91
N PRO A 507 -14.45 -12.71 -5.31
CA PRO A 507 -13.35 -12.96 -4.40
C PRO A 507 -13.35 -11.88 -3.33
N ASP A 508 -12.74 -12.15 -2.18
CA ASP A 508 -12.42 -11.05 -1.28
C ASP A 508 -11.44 -10.07 -1.94
N ILE A 509 -11.44 -8.83 -1.45
CA ILE A 509 -10.60 -7.76 -1.99
C ILE A 509 -9.11 -8.13 -2.01
N ALA A 510 -8.61 -8.89 -1.02
CA ALA A 510 -7.22 -9.27 -0.97
C ALA A 510 -6.89 -10.33 -2.04
N THR A 511 -7.83 -11.20 -2.40
CA THR A 511 -7.67 -12.13 -3.53
C THR A 511 -7.63 -11.38 -4.85
N LEU A 512 -8.54 -10.42 -5.10
CA LEU A 512 -8.46 -9.57 -6.30
C LEU A 512 -7.12 -8.82 -6.37
N LYS A 513 -6.67 -8.24 -5.25
CA LYS A 513 -5.36 -7.57 -5.14
C LYS A 513 -4.23 -8.53 -5.52
N ARG A 514 -4.23 -9.76 -4.98
CA ARG A 514 -3.17 -10.77 -5.16
C ARG A 514 -3.07 -11.28 -6.60
N LEU A 515 -4.21 -11.60 -7.22
CA LEU A 515 -4.24 -12.18 -8.57
C LEU A 515 -3.98 -11.14 -9.67
N THR A 516 -4.34 -9.88 -9.45
CA THR A 516 -4.27 -8.84 -10.49
C THR A 516 -3.18 -7.81 -10.25
N ARG A 517 -2.60 -7.80 -9.04
CA ARG A 517 -1.67 -6.77 -8.52
C ARG A 517 -2.29 -5.38 -8.34
N ALA A 518 -3.56 -5.17 -8.69
CA ALA A 518 -4.24 -3.90 -8.47
C ALA A 518 -4.21 -3.54 -6.97
N GLY A 519 -3.79 -2.30 -6.67
CA GLY A 519 -3.59 -1.83 -5.31
C GLY A 519 -2.24 -2.18 -4.69
N MET A 520 -1.31 -2.80 -5.43
CA MET A 520 0.05 -3.10 -4.96
C MET A 520 1.12 -2.08 -5.41
N GLY A 521 0.80 -1.22 -6.38
CA GLY A 521 1.72 -0.21 -6.91
C GLY A 521 1.87 1.01 -6.01
N ARG A 522 2.68 1.98 -6.45
CA ARG A 522 3.13 3.14 -5.66
C ARG A 522 2.05 3.92 -4.90
N CYS A 523 0.86 4.10 -5.49
CA CYS A 523 -0.24 4.78 -4.81
C CYS A 523 -0.93 3.94 -3.73
N GLN A 524 -0.60 2.66 -3.59
CA GLN A 524 -1.13 1.69 -2.63
C GLN A 524 -2.67 1.62 -2.59
N GLY A 525 -3.30 1.65 -3.77
CA GLY A 525 -4.75 1.45 -3.90
C GLY A 525 -5.62 2.70 -3.79
N ARG A 526 -5.05 3.90 -3.66
CA ARG A 526 -5.82 5.15 -3.52
C ARG A 526 -6.83 5.42 -4.65
N TYR A 527 -6.49 5.04 -5.88
CA TYR A 527 -7.35 5.24 -7.05
C TYR A 527 -8.16 4.01 -7.46
N CYS A 528 -7.64 2.79 -7.24
CA CYS A 528 -8.32 1.55 -7.65
C CYS A 528 -9.04 0.82 -6.51
N GLY A 529 -8.79 1.18 -5.25
CA GLY A 529 -9.31 0.49 -4.07
C GLY A 529 -10.84 0.46 -4.04
N ARG A 530 -11.50 1.57 -4.36
CA ARG A 530 -12.98 1.63 -4.45
C ARG A 530 -13.51 0.66 -5.50
N THR A 531 -12.87 0.56 -6.66
CA THR A 531 -13.24 -0.41 -7.71
C THR A 531 -13.07 -1.85 -7.20
N LEU A 532 -11.97 -2.14 -6.52
CA LEU A 532 -11.72 -3.47 -5.96
C LEU A 532 -12.76 -3.84 -4.89
N THR A 533 -13.10 -2.91 -3.98
CA THR A 533 -14.16 -3.11 -2.99
C THR A 533 -15.52 -3.35 -3.66
N ALA A 534 -15.86 -2.56 -4.68
CA ALA A 534 -17.13 -2.72 -5.39
C ALA A 534 -17.22 -4.08 -6.12
N LEU A 535 -16.13 -4.53 -6.76
CA LEU A 535 -16.09 -5.83 -7.45
C LEU A 535 -16.07 -7.02 -6.49
N ALA A 536 -15.53 -6.85 -5.28
CA ALA A 536 -15.62 -7.86 -4.24
C ALA A 536 -17.07 -8.05 -3.72
N GLY A 537 -18.01 -7.14 -4.05
CA GLY A 537 -19.45 -7.35 -3.92
C GLY A 537 -19.99 -7.56 -2.50
N ARG A 538 -19.21 -7.23 -1.45
CA ARG A 538 -19.56 -7.50 -0.05
C ARG A 538 -19.54 -6.22 0.78
N PRO A 539 -20.38 -6.12 1.84
CA PRO A 539 -20.31 -5.01 2.79
C PRO A 539 -18.90 -4.89 3.37
N ALA A 540 -18.32 -3.71 3.25
CA ALA A 540 -17.06 -3.39 3.91
C ALA A 540 -17.32 -3.02 5.37
N ASN A 541 -16.39 -3.39 6.24
CA ASN A 541 -16.32 -2.87 7.60
C ASN A 541 -14.88 -2.39 7.87
N GLU A 542 -14.58 -2.05 9.13
CA GLU A 542 -13.26 -1.55 9.50
C GLU A 542 -12.11 -2.50 9.14
N THR A 543 -12.31 -3.81 9.33
CA THR A 543 -11.26 -4.83 9.22
C THR A 543 -11.36 -5.67 7.95
N ASN A 544 -12.50 -5.68 7.27
CA ASN A 544 -12.81 -6.53 6.12
C ASN A 544 -13.35 -5.72 4.93
N GLY A 545 -13.07 -6.19 3.71
CA GLY A 545 -13.59 -5.58 2.47
C GLY A 545 -12.84 -4.33 1.99
N LEU A 546 -11.78 -3.91 2.70
CA LEU A 546 -10.92 -2.78 2.36
C LEU A 546 -9.43 -3.18 2.35
N LEU A 547 -8.63 -2.46 1.56
CA LEU A 547 -7.18 -2.67 1.53
C LEU A 547 -6.54 -2.20 2.84
N ALA A 548 -5.71 -3.06 3.46
CA ALA A 548 -4.93 -2.71 4.64
C ALA A 548 -3.96 -1.54 4.38
N PRO A 549 -3.75 -0.62 5.35
CA PRO A 549 -2.72 0.41 5.22
C PRO A 549 -1.35 -0.26 5.05
N GLN A 550 -0.43 0.42 4.36
CA GLN A 550 0.90 -0.09 4.07
C GLN A 550 1.95 0.81 4.69
N MET A 551 3.04 0.20 5.16
CA MET A 551 4.24 0.91 5.54
C MET A 551 5.31 0.68 4.46
N PRO A 552 5.97 1.71 3.92
CA PRO A 552 5.75 3.11 4.21
C PRO A 552 4.44 3.66 3.57
N LEU A 553 3.85 4.69 4.17
CA LEU A 553 2.63 5.41 3.73
C LEU A 553 2.78 6.07 2.37
N ARG A 554 4.02 6.46 2.06
CA ARG A 554 4.52 7.00 0.80
C ARG A 554 5.82 6.25 0.47
N PRO A 555 6.13 5.99 -0.80
CA PRO A 555 7.44 5.50 -1.19
C PRO A 555 8.58 6.32 -0.59
N VAL A 556 9.57 5.63 0.00
CA VAL A 556 10.77 6.24 0.60
C VAL A 556 12.04 5.60 0.03
N PRO A 557 13.14 6.35 -0.13
CA PRO A 557 14.42 5.78 -0.50
C PRO A 557 14.80 4.63 0.44
N LEU A 558 15.19 3.48 -0.12
CA LEU A 558 15.56 2.31 0.67
C LEU A 558 16.75 2.62 1.58
N ALA A 559 17.78 3.25 1.03
CA ALA A 559 19.00 3.60 1.75
C ALA A 559 18.74 4.48 2.98
N ALA A 560 17.73 5.37 2.92
CA ALA A 560 17.42 6.28 4.03
C ALA A 560 16.94 5.57 5.30
N LEU A 561 16.50 4.30 5.20
CA LEU A 561 16.03 3.51 6.33
C LEU A 561 16.97 2.36 6.70
N ALA A 562 18.04 2.15 5.93
CA ALA A 562 18.94 1.02 6.09
C ALA A 562 19.86 1.22 7.31
N ILE A 563 19.47 0.73 8.48
CA ILE A 563 20.28 0.76 9.72
C ILE A 563 20.69 -0.66 10.07
N GLU A 564 21.99 -0.86 10.34
CA GLU A 564 22.47 -2.15 10.81
C GLU A 564 21.85 -2.52 12.16
N LYS A 565 21.37 -3.76 12.30
CA LYS A 565 20.84 -4.29 13.54
C LYS A 565 21.60 -5.55 13.96
N PRO A 566 21.71 -5.81 15.28
CA PRO A 566 22.26 -7.08 15.76
C PRO A 566 21.50 -8.27 15.20
N GLU A 567 22.24 -9.34 14.94
CA GLU A 567 21.69 -10.61 14.47
C GLU A 567 21.09 -11.41 15.64
N TRP A 568 20.08 -12.25 15.38
CA TRP A 568 19.49 -13.16 16.36
C TRP A 568 19.31 -14.57 15.78
N GLY A 569 19.02 -15.56 16.62
CA GLY A 569 18.72 -16.94 16.21
C GLY A 569 17.23 -17.26 16.29
N GLY A 570 16.77 -18.18 15.43
CA GLY A 570 15.40 -18.69 15.42
C GLY A 570 14.29 -17.66 15.13
N HIS A 571 13.04 -18.10 15.27
CA HIS A 571 11.87 -17.25 15.12
C HIS A 571 11.30 -16.80 16.47
N LYS A 572 10.84 -15.54 16.54
CA LYS A 572 10.06 -15.08 17.69
C LYS A 572 8.63 -15.62 17.59
N ARG A 573 8.30 -16.57 18.48
CA ARG A 573 6.96 -17.11 18.63
C ARG A 573 5.99 -15.99 19.06
N ALA A 574 4.78 -16.01 18.51
CA ALA A 574 3.74 -15.05 18.82
C ALA A 574 2.42 -15.75 19.15
N LEU A 575 1.59 -15.05 19.93
CA LEU A 575 0.21 -15.46 20.15
C LEU A 575 -0.55 -15.38 18.83
N LEU A 576 -1.39 -16.40 18.58
CA LEU A 576 -2.25 -16.44 17.41
C LEU A 576 -3.41 -15.46 17.59
N PRO A 577 -3.75 -14.68 16.56
CA PRO A 577 -4.84 -13.72 16.68
C PRO A 577 -6.18 -14.43 16.90
N GLU A 578 -6.93 -13.99 17.89
CA GLU A 578 -8.33 -14.34 18.10
C GLU A 578 -9.21 -13.37 17.33
N ARG A 579 -10.11 -13.89 16.51
CA ARG A 579 -11.06 -13.10 15.73
C ARG A 579 -12.39 -13.83 15.69
N PRO A 580 -13.52 -13.10 15.62
CA PRO A 580 -14.80 -13.72 15.35
C PRO A 580 -14.79 -14.40 13.98
N PRO A 581 -15.56 -15.50 13.81
CA PRO A 581 -15.74 -16.12 12.51
C PRO A 581 -16.22 -15.11 11.47
N LEU A 582 -15.76 -15.26 10.22
CA LEU A 582 -16.31 -14.46 9.13
C LEU A 582 -17.74 -14.91 8.82
N GLU A 583 -18.64 -13.94 8.65
CA GLU A 583 -20.04 -14.24 8.33
C GLU A 583 -20.17 -14.92 6.96
N ALA A 584 -20.93 -16.01 6.95
CA ALA A 584 -21.40 -16.70 5.75
C ALA A 584 -22.91 -16.93 5.91
N PRO A 585 -23.75 -16.34 5.04
CA PRO A 585 -25.20 -16.39 5.21
C PRO A 585 -25.79 -17.77 4.95
N GLU A 586 -25.09 -18.61 4.19
CA GLU A 586 -25.57 -19.93 3.79
C GLU A 586 -25.06 -21.00 4.77
N PRO A 587 -25.93 -21.92 5.25
CA PRO A 587 -25.48 -23.08 6.00
C PRO A 587 -24.55 -23.96 5.16
N LEU A 588 -23.80 -24.83 5.80
CA LEU A 588 -22.96 -25.80 5.12
C LEU A 588 -23.85 -26.74 4.28
N PRO A 589 -23.64 -26.89 2.96
CA PRO A 589 -24.54 -27.65 2.09
C PRO A 589 -24.35 -29.18 2.22
N ILE A 590 -23.41 -29.62 3.04
CA ILE A 590 -23.08 -31.02 3.28
C ILE A 590 -23.25 -31.33 4.76
N ARG A 591 -23.66 -32.56 5.08
CA ARG A 591 -23.77 -33.05 6.46
C ARG A 591 -22.76 -34.14 6.78
N GLU A 592 -22.17 -34.74 5.76
CA GLU A 592 -21.20 -35.83 5.88
C GLU A 592 -20.14 -35.76 4.79
N VAL A 593 -18.96 -36.27 5.11
CA VAL A 593 -17.84 -36.42 4.18
C VAL A 593 -16.92 -37.55 4.63
N ALA A 594 -16.30 -38.28 3.69
CA ALA A 594 -15.34 -39.30 4.05
C ALA A 594 -14.07 -38.70 4.70
N THR A 595 -13.49 -37.65 4.11
CA THR A 595 -12.34 -36.93 4.67
C THR A 595 -12.57 -35.43 4.69
N LEU A 596 -12.46 -34.82 5.88
CA LEU A 596 -12.45 -33.37 6.04
C LEU A 596 -11.01 -32.87 6.21
N VAL A 597 -10.60 -31.93 5.36
CA VAL A 597 -9.34 -31.18 5.49
C VAL A 597 -9.64 -29.83 6.13
N ILE A 598 -8.98 -29.52 7.24
CA ILE A 598 -9.14 -28.26 7.98
C ILE A 598 -7.99 -27.33 7.60
N GLY A 599 -8.29 -26.25 6.87
CA GLY A 599 -7.34 -25.26 6.37
C GLY A 599 -7.15 -25.33 4.85
N ALA A 600 -7.38 -24.20 4.16
CA ALA A 600 -7.18 -24.08 2.70
C ALA A 600 -5.90 -23.30 2.36
N GLY A 601 -4.82 -23.55 3.10
CA GLY A 601 -3.46 -23.24 2.69
C GLY A 601 -2.94 -24.25 1.68
N ILE A 602 -1.72 -24.04 1.16
CA ILE A 602 -1.17 -24.89 0.11
C ILE A 602 -1.10 -26.38 0.48
N ALA A 603 -0.73 -26.73 1.73
CA ALA A 603 -0.69 -28.13 2.19
C ALA A 603 -2.09 -28.78 2.20
N GLY A 604 -3.10 -28.06 2.67
CA GLY A 604 -4.48 -28.55 2.70
C GLY A 604 -5.09 -28.70 1.30
N LEU A 605 -4.87 -27.70 0.43
CA LEU A 605 -5.35 -27.73 -0.96
C LEU A 605 -4.64 -28.82 -1.79
N ALA A 606 -3.34 -29.00 -1.61
CA ALA A 606 -2.61 -30.11 -2.24
C ALA A 606 -3.13 -31.46 -1.74
N THR A 607 -3.35 -31.62 -0.43
CA THR A 607 -3.97 -32.86 0.12
C THR A 607 -5.31 -33.13 -0.52
N ALA A 608 -6.17 -32.11 -0.63
CA ALA A 608 -7.49 -32.23 -1.22
C ALA A 608 -7.42 -32.58 -2.72
N LEU A 609 -6.51 -31.96 -3.47
CA LEU A 609 -6.27 -32.27 -4.89
C LEU A 609 -5.94 -33.75 -5.08
N PHE A 610 -4.92 -34.27 -4.39
CA PHE A 610 -4.50 -35.67 -4.57
C PHE A 610 -5.53 -36.69 -4.05
N LEU A 611 -6.31 -36.35 -3.02
CA LEU A 611 -7.43 -37.18 -2.57
C LEU A 611 -8.55 -37.22 -3.62
N ALA A 612 -8.93 -36.06 -4.16
CA ALA A 612 -9.97 -35.94 -5.17
C ALA A 612 -9.59 -36.63 -6.49
N GLU A 613 -8.35 -36.46 -6.95
CA GLU A 613 -7.80 -37.19 -8.11
C GLU A 613 -7.84 -38.72 -7.92
N ALA A 614 -7.73 -39.17 -6.67
CA ALA A 614 -7.87 -40.58 -6.31
C ALA A 614 -9.34 -41.03 -6.12
N GLY A 615 -10.31 -40.20 -6.49
CA GLY A 615 -11.74 -40.45 -6.38
C GLY A 615 -12.27 -40.51 -4.94
N GLN A 616 -11.56 -39.91 -3.97
CA GLN A 616 -12.02 -39.85 -2.59
C GLN A 616 -13.02 -38.72 -2.38
N ASP A 617 -14.02 -38.97 -1.54
CA ASP A 617 -14.93 -37.93 -1.08
C ASP A 617 -14.24 -37.00 -0.07
N VAL A 618 -13.94 -35.77 -0.50
CA VAL A 618 -13.16 -34.80 0.28
C VAL A 618 -13.83 -33.42 0.32
N ALA A 619 -13.81 -32.83 1.50
CA ALA A 619 -14.20 -31.46 1.72
C ALA A 619 -13.08 -30.70 2.44
N VAL A 620 -12.91 -29.43 2.11
CA VAL A 620 -11.97 -28.51 2.77
C VAL A 620 -12.78 -27.41 3.45
N VAL A 621 -12.48 -27.12 4.72
CA VAL A 621 -13.05 -25.98 5.44
C VAL A 621 -11.96 -24.97 5.77
N GLU A 622 -12.22 -23.70 5.50
CA GLU A 622 -11.32 -22.58 5.76
C GLU A 622 -12.05 -21.48 6.51
N ARG A 623 -11.49 -21.02 7.64
CA ARG A 623 -12.12 -19.97 8.46
C ARG A 623 -12.22 -18.63 7.72
N GLY A 624 -11.27 -18.37 6.82
CA GLY A 624 -11.14 -17.14 6.04
C GLY A 624 -11.44 -17.37 4.57
N PHE A 625 -10.51 -16.96 3.73
CA PHE A 625 -10.49 -17.25 2.29
C PHE A 625 -9.29 -18.15 1.97
N PRO A 626 -9.40 -19.07 0.99
CA PRO A 626 -8.29 -19.92 0.59
C PRO A 626 -7.00 -19.14 0.32
N GLY A 627 -5.88 -19.62 0.86
CA GLY A 627 -4.58 -18.96 0.76
C GLY A 627 -4.47 -17.62 1.51
N GLY A 628 -5.45 -17.23 2.34
CA GLY A 628 -5.52 -15.88 2.91
C GLY A 628 -4.47 -15.50 3.96
N LEU A 629 -3.74 -16.46 4.54
CA LEU A 629 -2.73 -16.25 5.59
C LEU A 629 -1.32 -16.64 5.12
N ALA A 630 -0.74 -17.73 5.63
CA ALA A 630 0.66 -18.09 5.41
C ALA A 630 1.00 -18.23 3.92
N SER A 631 0.17 -18.96 3.14
CA SER A 631 0.44 -19.21 1.72
C SER A 631 0.39 -17.95 0.87
N GLY A 632 -0.69 -17.15 0.94
CA GLY A 632 -0.81 -15.91 0.17
C GLY A 632 -0.02 -14.73 0.73
N GLY A 633 0.53 -14.87 1.94
CA GLY A 633 1.48 -13.93 2.54
C GLY A 633 2.94 -14.29 2.29
N ASN A 634 3.24 -15.46 1.72
CA ASN A 634 4.61 -15.94 1.52
C ASN A 634 5.35 -15.12 0.44
N ALA A 635 6.68 -15.11 0.51
CA ALA A 635 7.52 -14.48 -0.52
C ALA A 635 7.61 -15.33 -1.80
N GLY A 636 7.42 -16.65 -1.73
CA GLY A 636 7.48 -17.61 -2.83
C GLY A 636 8.88 -18.10 -3.17
N SER A 637 9.73 -18.32 -2.17
CA SER A 637 11.02 -18.98 -2.37
C SER A 637 10.82 -20.50 -2.46
N LEU A 638 11.54 -21.15 -3.37
CA LEU A 638 11.61 -22.60 -3.47
C LEU A 638 12.98 -23.04 -2.98
N HIS A 639 13.02 -23.44 -1.71
CA HIS A 639 14.27 -23.74 -1.01
C HIS A 639 14.65 -25.21 -1.11
N ALA A 640 15.70 -25.50 -1.88
CA ALA A 640 16.34 -26.81 -1.93
C ALA A 640 17.42 -26.96 -0.85
N GLN A 641 18.12 -25.86 -0.55
CA GLN A 641 19.16 -25.80 0.49
C GLN A 641 18.57 -25.44 1.87
N LEU A 642 19.32 -25.69 2.94
CA LEU A 642 19.02 -25.20 4.28
C LEU A 642 19.24 -23.68 4.34
N LEU A 643 18.47 -22.94 5.13
CA LEU A 643 18.80 -21.55 5.44
C LEU A 643 19.95 -21.49 6.45
N SER A 644 20.62 -20.34 6.55
CA SER A 644 21.76 -20.16 7.46
C SER A 644 21.39 -20.36 8.93
N PHE A 645 20.13 -20.11 9.29
CA PHE A 645 19.57 -20.34 10.62
C PHE A 645 18.87 -21.70 10.77
N ASP A 646 18.97 -22.60 9.80
CA ASP A 646 18.54 -24.01 9.92
C ASP A 646 19.73 -24.95 10.14
N HIS A 647 20.95 -24.42 10.20
CA HIS A 647 22.20 -25.18 10.36
C HIS A 647 23.14 -24.53 11.40
N GLY A 648 23.94 -25.36 12.06
CA GLY A 648 24.94 -24.89 13.03
C GLY A 648 24.32 -24.25 14.27
N ALA A 649 25.08 -23.34 14.90
CA ALA A 649 24.73 -22.77 16.22
C ALA A 649 23.46 -21.91 16.25
N LYS A 650 22.93 -21.49 15.09
CA LYS A 650 21.71 -20.67 14.98
C LYS A 650 20.44 -21.49 14.75
N ALA A 651 20.57 -22.80 14.53
CA ALA A 651 19.46 -23.72 14.30
C ALA A 651 18.59 -23.89 15.54
N GLU A 652 17.29 -24.13 15.33
CA GLU A 652 16.42 -24.64 16.40
C GLU A 652 16.79 -26.10 16.67
N GLY A 653 17.16 -26.42 17.92
CA GLY A 653 17.74 -27.73 18.27
C GLY A 653 19.17 -27.90 17.75
N ASP A 654 19.46 -29.05 17.14
CA ASP A 654 20.76 -29.36 16.52
C ASP A 654 20.77 -29.17 14.99
N GLY A 655 19.66 -28.69 14.41
CA GLY A 655 19.45 -28.59 12.96
C GLY A 655 19.20 -29.93 12.24
N GLY A 656 19.26 -31.06 12.96
CA GLY A 656 19.10 -32.39 12.40
C GLY A 656 17.69 -32.64 11.86
N ALA A 657 16.67 -32.07 12.48
CA ALA A 657 15.29 -32.13 12.00
C ALA A 657 15.13 -31.45 10.63
N ALA A 658 15.66 -30.23 10.49
CA ALA A 658 15.65 -29.50 9.22
C ALA A 658 16.43 -30.26 8.13
N ALA A 659 17.63 -30.78 8.44
CA ALA A 659 18.44 -31.54 7.48
C ALA A 659 17.70 -32.75 6.90
N ARG A 660 16.92 -33.47 7.72
CA ARG A 660 16.11 -34.62 7.25
C ARG A 660 15.04 -34.23 6.22
N THR A 661 14.67 -32.96 6.12
CA THR A 661 13.66 -32.51 5.13
C THR A 661 14.23 -32.38 3.71
N LEU A 662 15.55 -32.30 3.53
CA LEU A 662 16.18 -31.99 2.24
C LEU A 662 15.70 -32.88 1.07
N PRO A 663 15.61 -34.22 1.21
CA PRO A 663 15.07 -35.07 0.14
C PRO A 663 13.60 -34.76 -0.20
N LEU A 664 12.80 -34.34 0.80
CA LEU A 664 11.42 -33.91 0.57
C LEU A 664 11.39 -32.57 -0.17
N GLN A 665 12.30 -31.64 0.13
CA GLN A 665 12.36 -30.34 -0.53
C GLN A 665 12.61 -30.51 -2.03
N LEU A 666 13.62 -31.30 -2.40
CA LEU A 666 13.94 -31.58 -3.80
C LEU A 666 12.75 -32.21 -4.53
N ALA A 667 12.18 -33.28 -3.96
CA ALA A 667 11.01 -33.94 -4.54
C ALA A 667 9.79 -33.00 -4.68
N SER A 668 9.63 -32.05 -3.74
CA SER A 668 8.54 -31.08 -3.80
C SER A 668 8.73 -30.02 -4.89
N ILE A 669 9.98 -29.61 -5.17
CA ILE A 669 10.27 -28.68 -6.27
C ILE A 669 9.97 -29.33 -7.62
N ASP A 670 10.30 -30.60 -7.79
CA ASP A 670 9.92 -31.35 -8.99
C ASP A 670 8.40 -31.53 -9.08
N LEU A 671 7.74 -31.83 -7.96
CA LEU A 671 6.28 -31.92 -7.92
C LEU A 671 5.60 -30.58 -8.25
N TRP A 672 6.18 -29.44 -7.88
CA TRP A 672 5.68 -28.12 -8.31
C TRP A 672 5.71 -27.98 -9.84
N ARG A 673 6.80 -28.43 -10.50
CA ARG A 673 6.92 -28.43 -11.97
C ARG A 673 5.90 -29.36 -12.62
N GLU A 674 5.73 -30.55 -12.06
CA GLU A 674 4.74 -31.50 -12.52
C GLU A 674 3.32 -30.92 -12.39
N LEU A 675 3.00 -30.26 -11.28
CA LEU A 675 1.69 -29.62 -11.08
C LEU A 675 1.42 -28.47 -12.04
N GLU A 676 2.42 -27.65 -12.35
CA GLU A 676 2.31 -26.56 -13.33
C GLU A 676 1.91 -27.11 -14.71
N VAL A 677 2.60 -28.16 -15.16
CA VAL A 677 2.32 -28.86 -16.43
C VAL A 677 0.96 -29.55 -16.37
N ARG A 678 0.70 -30.32 -15.30
CA ARG A 678 -0.50 -31.16 -15.16
C ARG A 678 -1.78 -30.33 -15.08
N LEU A 679 -1.74 -29.16 -14.43
CA LEU A 679 -2.89 -28.26 -14.34
C LEU A 679 -3.00 -27.33 -15.56
N GLY A 680 -1.98 -27.26 -16.42
CA GLY A 680 -1.98 -26.41 -17.61
C GLY A 680 -2.08 -24.92 -17.29
N ARG A 681 -1.42 -24.48 -16.21
CA ARG A 681 -1.47 -23.09 -15.72
C ARG A 681 -0.05 -22.59 -15.44
N ASP A 682 0.21 -21.31 -15.70
CA ASP A 682 1.50 -20.67 -15.38
C ASP A 682 1.56 -20.29 -13.90
N PHE A 683 2.52 -20.82 -13.16
CA PHE A 683 2.72 -20.51 -11.73
C PHE A 683 3.70 -19.34 -11.52
N GLU A 684 4.18 -18.75 -12.62
CA GLU A 684 5.31 -17.82 -12.68
C GLU A 684 6.56 -18.41 -11.99
N MET A 685 6.75 -19.72 -12.14
CA MET A 685 7.83 -20.44 -11.49
C MET A 685 9.12 -20.36 -12.33
N LYS A 686 10.25 -20.16 -11.66
CA LYS A 686 11.59 -20.16 -12.26
C LYS A 686 12.58 -20.85 -11.34
N ILE A 687 13.26 -21.88 -11.85
CA ILE A 687 14.38 -22.52 -11.17
C ILE A 687 15.66 -21.93 -11.77
N THR A 688 16.15 -20.89 -11.13
CA THR A 688 17.35 -20.14 -11.56
C THR A 688 18.55 -20.44 -10.68
N GLY A 689 18.41 -21.31 -9.70
CA GLY A 689 19.39 -21.54 -8.65
C GLY A 689 19.34 -20.49 -7.54
N GLY A 690 20.08 -20.75 -6.48
CA GLY A 690 20.19 -19.90 -5.32
C GLY A 690 21.61 -19.83 -4.77
N LEU A 691 21.89 -18.69 -4.15
CA LEU A 691 23.21 -18.28 -3.68
C LEU A 691 23.09 -17.89 -2.21
N MET A 692 23.82 -18.57 -1.34
CA MET A 692 24.04 -18.13 0.03
C MET A 692 25.42 -17.49 0.13
N VAL A 693 25.48 -16.16 0.10
CA VAL A 693 26.72 -15.40 -0.04
C VAL A 693 27.48 -15.33 1.29
N ALA A 694 28.81 -15.31 1.18
CA ALA A 694 29.76 -15.20 2.28
C ALA A 694 30.63 -13.95 2.13
N GLU A 695 30.88 -13.27 3.24
CA GLU A 695 31.73 -12.07 3.33
C GLU A 695 33.10 -12.35 3.96
N THR A 696 33.24 -13.46 4.68
CA THR A 696 34.44 -13.79 5.45
C THR A 696 34.82 -15.26 5.26
N GLU A 697 36.08 -15.57 5.53
CA GLU A 697 36.58 -16.96 5.52
C GLU A 697 35.83 -17.86 6.51
N ALA A 698 35.35 -17.29 7.63
CA ALA A 698 34.52 -18.03 8.57
C ALA A 698 33.15 -18.38 7.97
N HIS A 699 32.56 -17.48 7.20
CA HIS A 699 31.31 -17.75 6.47
C HIS A 699 31.54 -18.85 5.41
N LEU A 700 32.67 -18.82 4.68
CA LEU A 700 32.98 -19.88 3.71
C LEU A 700 33.11 -21.26 4.37
N ARG A 701 33.83 -21.38 5.50
CA ARG A 701 33.92 -22.64 6.25
C ARG A 701 32.55 -23.14 6.71
N PHE A 702 31.69 -22.25 7.22
CA PHE A 702 30.31 -22.59 7.57
C PHE A 702 29.55 -23.16 6.35
N LEU A 703 29.71 -22.54 5.17
CA LEU A 703 29.09 -23.02 3.94
C LEU A 703 29.68 -24.36 3.47
N GLU A 704 30.98 -24.61 3.63
CA GLU A 704 31.58 -25.92 3.32
C GLU A 704 31.00 -27.04 4.19
N GLU A 705 30.81 -26.77 5.48
CA GLU A 705 30.17 -27.72 6.41
C GLU A 705 28.71 -27.98 6.05
N LYS A 706 27.94 -26.91 5.83
CA LYS A 706 26.53 -26.97 5.42
C LYS A 706 26.36 -27.73 4.10
N THR A 707 27.13 -27.38 3.06
CA THR A 707 27.03 -28.01 1.74
C THR A 707 27.45 -29.49 1.76
N ARG A 708 28.32 -29.90 2.68
CA ARG A 708 28.64 -31.32 2.90
C ARG A 708 27.43 -32.10 3.43
N VAL A 709 26.67 -31.53 4.38
CA VAL A 709 25.41 -32.13 4.87
C VAL A 709 24.35 -32.15 3.77
N GLU A 710 24.24 -31.08 2.98
CA GLU A 710 23.27 -30.99 1.88
C GLU A 710 23.54 -32.04 0.79
N ARG A 711 24.81 -32.19 0.38
CA ARG A 711 25.22 -33.21 -0.59
C ARG A 711 24.98 -34.63 -0.09
N SER A 712 25.17 -34.90 1.20
CA SER A 712 24.86 -36.22 1.75
C SER A 712 23.37 -36.57 1.71
N HIS A 713 22.49 -35.58 1.49
CA HIS A 713 21.05 -35.75 1.32
C HIS A 713 20.58 -35.56 -0.14
N GLY A 714 21.52 -35.53 -1.10
CA GLY A 714 21.22 -35.47 -2.54
C GLY A 714 20.93 -34.07 -3.08
N ILE A 715 21.22 -33.01 -2.33
CA ILE A 715 21.15 -31.64 -2.83
C ILE A 715 22.47 -31.31 -3.55
N ASP A 716 22.33 -30.86 -4.80
CA ASP A 716 23.44 -30.33 -5.59
C ASP A 716 23.79 -28.94 -5.06
N CYS A 717 24.79 -28.90 -4.18
CA CYS A 717 25.26 -27.69 -3.51
C CYS A 717 26.80 -27.68 -3.49
N GLN A 718 27.39 -26.59 -3.95
CA GLN A 718 28.84 -26.40 -3.93
C GLN A 718 29.21 -24.99 -3.47
N VAL A 719 30.37 -24.86 -2.81
CA VAL A 719 30.93 -23.54 -2.50
C VAL A 719 31.69 -23.03 -3.73
N ILE A 720 31.38 -21.81 -4.15
CA ILE A 720 32.00 -21.11 -5.27
C ILE A 720 32.75 -19.88 -4.77
N GLY A 721 33.82 -19.51 -5.49
CA GLY A 721 34.63 -18.34 -5.18
C GLY A 721 34.06 -17.03 -5.75
N ARG A 722 34.72 -15.92 -5.42
CA ARG A 722 34.40 -14.56 -5.87
C ARG A 722 34.19 -14.42 -7.38
N GLU A 723 35.08 -15.00 -8.19
CA GLU A 723 35.05 -14.85 -9.66
C GLU A 723 33.81 -15.48 -10.27
N ASP A 724 33.47 -16.70 -9.81
CA ASP A 724 32.25 -17.40 -10.21
C ASP A 724 31.00 -16.64 -9.75
N LEU A 725 31.02 -16.13 -8.52
CA LEU A 725 29.92 -15.34 -7.97
C LEU A 725 29.67 -14.07 -8.80
N ALA A 726 30.72 -13.31 -9.13
CA ALA A 726 30.61 -12.08 -9.92
C ALA A 726 30.12 -12.35 -11.35
N ARG A 727 30.48 -13.52 -11.92
CA ARG A 727 30.00 -13.95 -13.24
C ARG A 727 28.53 -14.37 -13.22
N LEU A 728 28.07 -15.02 -12.15
CA LEU A 728 26.67 -15.43 -12.00
C LEU A 728 25.75 -14.26 -11.68
N GLU A 729 26.19 -13.36 -10.79
CA GLU A 729 25.38 -12.24 -10.31
C GLU A 729 26.23 -10.96 -10.16
N PRO A 730 26.41 -10.18 -11.25
CA PRO A 730 27.23 -8.96 -11.23
C PRO A 730 26.63 -7.85 -10.38
N GLY A 731 25.35 -7.95 -10.00
CA GLY A 731 24.68 -7.00 -9.11
C GLY A 731 25.04 -7.16 -7.62
N LEU A 732 25.75 -8.23 -7.24
CA LEU A 732 26.18 -8.46 -5.87
C LEU A 732 27.37 -7.59 -5.48
N SER A 733 27.43 -7.27 -4.19
CA SER A 733 28.52 -6.49 -3.61
C SER A 733 29.87 -7.19 -3.77
N PRO A 734 30.94 -6.45 -4.11
CA PRO A 734 32.30 -6.98 -4.09
C PRO A 734 32.80 -7.32 -2.68
N ALA A 735 32.04 -7.02 -1.61
CA ALA A 735 32.34 -7.55 -0.28
C ALA A 735 32.09 -9.07 -0.19
N MET A 736 31.26 -9.64 -1.06
CA MET A 736 31.00 -11.09 -1.08
C MET A 736 32.19 -11.82 -1.69
N ILE A 737 32.84 -12.67 -0.90
CA ILE A 737 34.08 -13.39 -1.28
C ILE A 737 33.81 -14.77 -1.89
N GLY A 738 32.58 -15.26 -1.77
CA GLY A 738 32.10 -16.51 -2.34
C GLY A 738 30.66 -16.80 -1.92
N ALA A 739 30.14 -17.97 -2.28
CA ALA A 739 28.78 -18.39 -1.92
C ALA A 739 28.64 -19.91 -1.93
N ALA A 740 27.63 -20.45 -1.23
CA ALA A 740 27.09 -21.76 -1.56
C ALA A 740 26.11 -21.58 -2.71
N TYR A 741 26.33 -22.30 -3.80
CA TYR A 741 25.49 -22.31 -4.98
C TYR A 741 24.69 -23.60 -5.08
N CYS A 742 23.38 -23.48 -5.23
CA CYS A 742 22.45 -24.58 -5.43
C CYS A 742 21.63 -24.34 -6.71
N PRO A 743 21.90 -25.03 -7.84
CA PRO A 743 21.14 -24.87 -9.08
C PRO A 743 19.68 -25.35 -8.97
N GLN A 744 19.35 -26.17 -7.96
CA GLN A 744 18.02 -26.75 -7.76
C GLN A 744 17.02 -25.77 -7.10
N GLU A 745 17.49 -24.61 -6.61
CA GLU A 745 16.61 -23.60 -6.02
C GLU A 745 15.90 -22.73 -7.05
N GLY A 746 14.81 -22.11 -6.59
CA GLY A 746 14.08 -21.17 -7.44
C GLY A 746 13.10 -20.29 -6.71
N LYS A 747 12.16 -19.78 -7.49
CA LYS A 747 11.10 -18.88 -7.04
C LYS A 747 9.81 -19.21 -7.76
N ILE A 748 8.71 -18.99 -7.07
CA ILE A 748 7.35 -19.17 -7.56
C ILE A 748 6.52 -17.96 -7.14
N ASN A 749 5.44 -17.65 -7.87
CA ASN A 749 4.46 -16.68 -7.40
C ASN A 749 3.42 -17.39 -6.53
N PRO A 750 3.43 -17.19 -5.20
CA PRO A 750 2.58 -17.96 -4.31
C PRO A 750 1.10 -17.61 -4.47
N LEU A 751 0.83 -16.41 -4.97
CA LEU A 751 -0.51 -15.87 -5.16
C LEU A 751 -1.25 -16.59 -6.28
N VAL A 752 -0.51 -16.83 -7.37
CA VAL A 752 -1.01 -17.48 -8.59
C VAL A 752 -1.00 -18.99 -8.41
N ALA A 753 0.11 -19.56 -7.94
CA ALA A 753 0.25 -21.00 -7.76
C ALA A 753 -0.77 -21.59 -6.76
N THR A 754 -0.96 -20.97 -5.59
CA THR A 754 -1.97 -21.46 -4.61
C THR A 754 -3.38 -21.41 -5.22
N ARG A 755 -3.69 -20.39 -6.02
CA ARG A 755 -4.99 -20.27 -6.68
C ARG A 755 -5.19 -21.38 -7.72
N HIS A 756 -4.17 -21.69 -8.51
CA HIS A 756 -4.28 -22.77 -9.49
C HIS A 756 -4.40 -24.15 -8.86
N VAL A 757 -3.73 -24.40 -7.73
CA VAL A 757 -3.93 -25.64 -6.95
C VAL A 757 -5.34 -25.70 -6.38
N LEU A 758 -5.90 -24.59 -5.90
CA LEU A 758 -7.31 -24.52 -5.49
C LEU A 758 -8.25 -24.88 -6.66
N ASP A 759 -8.11 -24.20 -7.80
CA ASP A 759 -8.95 -24.43 -8.98
C ASP A 759 -8.84 -25.89 -9.47
N GLY A 760 -7.61 -26.44 -9.47
CA GLY A 760 -7.34 -27.84 -9.78
C GLY A 760 -8.01 -28.81 -8.80
N SER A 761 -7.97 -28.52 -7.50
CA SER A 761 -8.60 -29.38 -6.48
C SER A 761 -10.11 -29.45 -6.66
N VAL A 762 -10.75 -28.32 -6.97
CA VAL A 762 -12.19 -28.24 -7.24
C VAL A 762 -12.53 -28.97 -8.53
N ALA A 763 -11.73 -28.78 -9.59
CA ALA A 763 -11.92 -29.49 -10.86
C ALA A 763 -11.77 -31.01 -10.71
N ALA A 764 -10.92 -31.49 -9.80
CA ALA A 764 -10.77 -32.90 -9.46
C ALA A 764 -11.92 -33.46 -8.59
N GLY A 765 -12.81 -32.61 -8.07
CA GLY A 765 -13.99 -33.01 -7.29
C GLY A 765 -13.95 -32.66 -5.79
N ALA A 766 -12.91 -31.97 -5.31
CA ALA A 766 -12.88 -31.50 -3.92
C ALA A 766 -13.91 -30.38 -3.69
N ARG A 767 -14.59 -30.41 -2.55
CA ARG A 767 -15.55 -29.37 -2.14
C ARG A 767 -14.88 -28.41 -1.16
N VAL A 768 -14.64 -27.16 -1.55
CA VAL A 768 -13.95 -26.17 -0.71
C VAL A 768 -14.93 -25.13 -0.16
N PHE A 769 -15.00 -25.02 1.17
CA PHE A 769 -15.89 -24.10 1.88
C PHE A 769 -15.08 -23.04 2.60
N ASP A 770 -15.12 -21.81 2.08
CA ASP A 770 -14.58 -20.62 2.76
C ASP A 770 -15.48 -20.17 3.92
N ARG A 771 -14.97 -19.26 4.76
CA ARG A 771 -15.69 -18.67 5.91
C ARG A 771 -16.41 -19.69 6.80
N THR A 772 -15.77 -20.84 6.95
CA THR A 772 -16.28 -22.00 7.67
C THR A 772 -15.26 -22.34 8.74
N GLU A 773 -15.38 -21.66 9.89
CA GLU A 773 -14.47 -21.89 11.01
C GLU A 773 -14.90 -23.14 11.78
N VAL A 774 -13.94 -24.01 12.11
CA VAL A 774 -14.17 -25.14 13.01
C VAL A 774 -14.17 -24.62 14.44
N LEU A 775 -15.25 -24.85 15.17
CA LEU A 775 -15.48 -24.34 16.53
C LEU A 775 -15.24 -25.43 17.58
N ALA A 776 -15.62 -26.67 17.28
CA ALA A 776 -15.40 -27.82 18.14
C ALA A 776 -15.31 -29.11 17.33
N ILE A 777 -14.60 -30.10 17.86
CA ILE A 777 -14.47 -31.43 17.28
C ILE A 777 -14.68 -32.45 18.39
N ARG A 778 -15.54 -33.44 18.16
CA ARG A 778 -15.70 -34.59 19.06
C ARG A 778 -15.62 -35.89 18.30
N ARG A 779 -15.04 -36.91 18.92
CA ARG A 779 -15.02 -38.26 18.37
C ARG A 779 -16.40 -38.90 18.49
N GLU A 780 -16.83 -39.62 17.46
CA GLU A 780 -18.05 -40.42 17.48
C GLU A 780 -17.82 -41.74 16.74
N GLY A 781 -17.74 -42.84 17.49
CA GLY A 781 -17.37 -44.15 16.96
C GLY A 781 -16.01 -44.12 16.26
N ALA A 782 -15.99 -44.52 14.99
CA ALA A 782 -14.79 -44.52 14.13
C ALA A 782 -14.53 -43.17 13.43
N GLY A 783 -15.43 -42.19 13.54
CA GLY A 783 -15.34 -40.89 12.88
C GLY A 783 -15.43 -39.72 13.86
N PHE A 784 -15.81 -38.56 13.33
CA PHE A 784 -15.80 -37.27 14.02
C PHE A 784 -17.07 -36.49 13.73
N ILE A 785 -17.52 -35.74 14.73
CA ILE A 785 -18.49 -34.65 14.57
C ILE A 785 -17.72 -33.34 14.70
N VAL A 786 -17.88 -32.49 13.69
CA VAL A 786 -17.22 -31.20 13.59
C VAL A 786 -18.29 -30.11 13.60
N GLU A 787 -18.26 -29.28 14.62
CA GLU A 787 -19.10 -28.08 14.72
C GLU A 787 -18.39 -26.93 14.02
N THR A 788 -19.08 -26.27 13.09
CA THR A 788 -18.56 -25.12 12.36
C THR A 788 -19.44 -23.90 12.54
N SER A 789 -18.92 -22.73 12.17
CA SER A 789 -19.70 -21.48 12.10
C SER A 789 -20.92 -21.54 11.16
N ARG A 790 -21.03 -22.59 10.32
CA ARG A 790 -22.11 -22.77 9.33
C ARG A 790 -22.92 -24.05 9.55
N GLY A 791 -22.79 -24.67 10.72
CA GLY A 791 -23.49 -25.91 11.09
C GLY A 791 -22.55 -27.09 11.35
N THR A 792 -23.14 -28.25 11.60
CA THR A 792 -22.43 -29.46 12.02
C THR A 792 -22.23 -30.42 10.84
N LEU A 793 -21.04 -31.03 10.75
CA LEU A 793 -20.74 -32.09 9.79
C LEU A 793 -20.20 -33.35 10.47
N ARG A 794 -20.42 -34.51 9.84
CA ARG A 794 -19.82 -35.79 10.19
C ARG A 794 -18.67 -36.09 9.25
N ALA A 795 -17.49 -36.43 9.77
CA ALA A 795 -16.32 -36.76 8.97
C ALA A 795 -15.79 -38.14 9.36
N GLY A 796 -15.51 -39.00 8.38
CA GLY A 796 -14.86 -40.29 8.64
C GLY A 796 -13.41 -40.12 9.11
N ARG A 797 -12.69 -39.18 8.50
CA ARG A 797 -11.30 -38.83 8.81
C ARG A 797 -11.11 -37.32 8.82
N LEU A 798 -10.15 -36.85 9.59
CA LEU A 798 -9.75 -35.45 9.67
C LEU A 798 -8.29 -35.28 9.25
N VAL A 799 -8.01 -34.26 8.45
CA VAL A 799 -6.65 -33.78 8.18
C VAL A 799 -6.52 -32.37 8.77
N ASN A 800 -5.66 -32.23 9.77
CA ASN A 800 -5.26 -30.95 10.35
C ASN A 800 -4.18 -30.30 9.48
N ALA A 801 -4.62 -29.40 8.59
CA ALA A 801 -3.77 -28.58 7.73
C ALA A 801 -3.91 -27.09 8.08
N ALA A 802 -4.25 -26.77 9.33
CA ALA A 802 -4.59 -25.41 9.79
C ALA A 802 -3.36 -24.48 9.95
N GLY A 803 -2.18 -24.90 9.48
CA GLY A 803 -0.93 -24.14 9.55
C GLY A 803 -0.59 -23.75 10.98
N ALA A 804 -0.36 -22.46 11.22
CA ALA A 804 -0.03 -21.94 12.55
C ALA A 804 -1.14 -22.19 13.61
N PHE A 805 -2.37 -22.52 13.19
CA PHE A 805 -3.50 -22.82 14.09
C PHE A 805 -3.66 -24.32 14.38
N ALA A 806 -2.75 -25.17 13.89
CA ALA A 806 -2.85 -26.63 14.07
C ALA A 806 -2.93 -27.06 15.54
N ALA A 807 -2.24 -26.35 16.44
CA ALA A 807 -2.32 -26.57 17.89
C ALA A 807 -3.75 -26.41 18.43
N ARG A 808 -4.50 -25.39 17.96
CA ARG A 808 -5.90 -25.17 18.37
C ARG A 808 -6.82 -26.29 17.93
N ILE A 809 -6.61 -26.82 16.73
CA ILE A 809 -7.37 -27.97 16.22
C ILE A 809 -7.07 -29.24 17.02
N GLY A 810 -5.80 -29.49 17.35
CA GLY A 810 -5.42 -30.60 18.23
C GLY A 810 -6.06 -30.50 19.62
N ALA A 811 -6.05 -29.30 20.22
CA ALA A 811 -6.60 -29.05 21.54
C ALA A 811 -8.11 -29.35 21.64
N MET A 812 -8.89 -29.19 20.57
CA MET A 812 -10.32 -29.57 20.54
C MET A 812 -10.54 -31.07 20.79
N LEU A 813 -9.53 -31.90 20.51
CA LEU A 813 -9.52 -33.34 20.74
C LEU A 813 -8.71 -33.75 21.97
N GLY A 814 -8.24 -32.79 22.78
CA GLY A 814 -7.36 -33.04 23.92
C GLY A 814 -5.95 -33.49 23.53
N LEU A 815 -5.49 -33.16 22.32
CA LEU A 815 -4.19 -33.54 21.80
C LEU A 815 -3.23 -32.34 21.83
N ASP A 816 -1.97 -32.59 22.21
CA ASP A 816 -0.90 -31.60 22.07
C ASP A 816 -0.26 -31.71 20.68
N VAL A 817 -0.27 -30.60 19.94
CA VAL A 817 0.34 -30.47 18.61
C VAL A 817 1.31 -29.29 18.68
N PRO A 818 2.64 -29.53 18.70
CA PRO A 818 3.65 -28.50 19.04
C PRO A 818 3.92 -27.57 17.87
N VAL A 819 2.93 -26.75 17.52
CA VAL A 819 2.97 -25.79 16.40
C VAL A 819 2.71 -24.39 16.93
N PHE A 820 3.59 -23.46 16.59
CA PHE A 820 3.51 -22.06 16.99
C PHE A 820 3.37 -21.14 15.78
N GLY A 821 2.74 -19.98 15.99
CA GLY A 821 2.76 -18.88 15.03
C GLY A 821 4.01 -18.03 15.19
N ALA A 822 4.61 -17.62 14.07
CA ALA A 822 5.73 -16.67 14.05
C ALA A 822 5.49 -15.64 12.93
N PRO A 823 4.95 -14.45 13.21
CA PRO A 823 4.73 -13.46 12.18
C PRO A 823 6.07 -12.94 11.65
N LEU A 824 6.24 -12.99 10.33
CA LEU A 824 7.41 -12.50 9.61
C LEU A 824 7.01 -11.37 8.67
N GLN A 825 7.94 -10.47 8.35
CA GLN A 825 7.69 -9.38 7.41
C GLN A 825 8.53 -9.45 6.13
N MET A 826 7.97 -8.84 5.10
CA MET A 826 8.59 -8.71 3.79
C MET A 826 8.49 -7.27 3.32
N VAL A 827 9.49 -6.84 2.54
CA VAL A 827 9.63 -5.49 1.98
C VAL A 827 9.66 -5.59 0.46
N VAL A 828 9.02 -4.62 -0.22
CA VAL A 828 9.00 -4.55 -1.70
C VAL A 828 9.47 -3.19 -2.17
N THR A 829 10.42 -3.21 -3.10
CA THR A 829 10.87 -2.00 -3.81
C THR A 829 9.97 -1.67 -4.98
N GLU A 830 10.12 -0.48 -5.54
CA GLU A 830 9.68 -0.22 -6.90
C GLU A 830 10.31 -1.20 -7.92
N ALA A 831 9.69 -1.31 -9.10
CA ALA A 831 10.19 -2.20 -10.13
C ALA A 831 11.45 -1.63 -10.79
N ALA A 832 12.44 -2.48 -11.05
CA ALA A 832 13.68 -2.16 -11.74
C ALA A 832 13.89 -3.09 -12.95
N ALA A 833 14.86 -2.76 -13.80
CA ALA A 833 15.33 -3.67 -14.84
C ALA A 833 15.93 -4.94 -14.19
N PRO A 834 15.97 -6.08 -14.90
CA PRO A 834 16.60 -7.30 -14.38
C PRO A 834 18.04 -7.03 -13.92
N ALA A 835 18.33 -7.35 -12.67
CA ALA A 835 19.63 -7.13 -12.03
C ALA A 835 20.05 -8.27 -11.10
N VAL A 836 19.10 -9.07 -10.60
CA VAL A 836 19.38 -10.31 -9.85
C VAL A 836 18.49 -11.43 -10.38
N SER A 837 19.11 -12.53 -10.81
CA SER A 837 18.40 -13.68 -11.38
C SER A 837 18.10 -14.75 -10.33
N HIS A 838 19.11 -15.10 -9.54
CA HIS A 838 19.11 -16.14 -8.51
C HIS A 838 18.32 -15.71 -7.25
N LEU A 839 17.94 -16.70 -6.44
CA LEU A 839 17.53 -16.45 -5.06
C LEU A 839 18.79 -16.15 -4.23
N VAL A 840 18.81 -15.05 -3.49
CA VAL A 840 19.98 -14.63 -2.71
C VAL A 840 19.68 -14.70 -1.22
N ALA A 841 20.53 -15.38 -0.47
CA ALA A 841 20.55 -15.47 0.99
C ALA A 841 21.95 -15.10 1.51
N HIS A 842 22.09 -14.87 2.81
CA HIS A 842 23.38 -14.57 3.44
C HIS A 842 23.76 -15.65 4.47
N ALA A 843 25.05 -16.03 4.50
CA ALA A 843 25.57 -17.12 5.34
C ALA A 843 25.41 -16.88 6.84
N ASP A 844 25.38 -15.62 7.27
CA ASP A 844 25.31 -15.26 8.70
C ASP A 844 24.13 -14.34 9.07
N ARG A 845 23.52 -13.68 8.09
CA ARG A 845 22.55 -12.59 8.28
C ARG A 845 21.19 -13.01 7.72
N HIS A 846 20.11 -12.61 8.37
CA HIS A 846 18.75 -12.87 7.93
C HIS A 846 18.46 -12.15 6.60
N LEU A 847 18.54 -12.88 5.49
CA LEU A 847 18.21 -12.39 4.16
C LEU A 847 17.63 -13.52 3.30
N THR A 848 16.49 -13.24 2.68
CA THR A 848 16.11 -13.87 1.41
C THR A 848 15.68 -12.75 0.46
N LEU A 849 16.28 -12.73 -0.72
CA LEU A 849 16.10 -11.66 -1.69
C LEU A 849 15.91 -12.28 -3.06
N LYS A 850 14.89 -11.80 -3.77
CA LYS A 850 14.69 -12.15 -5.18
C LYS A 850 14.09 -10.99 -5.95
N GLN A 851 14.37 -10.96 -7.25
CA GLN A 851 13.66 -10.11 -8.18
C GLN A 851 12.53 -10.90 -8.86
N ALA A 852 11.30 -10.39 -8.76
CA ALA A 852 10.13 -10.96 -9.42
C ALA A 852 10.06 -10.57 -10.91
N ALA A 853 9.25 -11.28 -11.71
CA ALA A 853 9.15 -11.07 -13.16
C ALA A 853 8.64 -9.66 -13.55
N ASN A 854 7.88 -9.03 -12.67
CA ASN A 854 7.44 -7.64 -12.80
C ASN A 854 8.55 -6.61 -12.51
N GLY A 855 9.73 -7.04 -12.07
CA GLY A 855 10.90 -6.21 -11.78
C GLY A 855 11.02 -5.76 -10.32
N ASN A 856 10.02 -6.02 -9.46
CA ASN A 856 10.11 -5.66 -8.04
C ASN A 856 11.10 -6.58 -7.31
N PHE A 857 11.86 -6.04 -6.37
CA PHE A 857 12.59 -6.85 -5.39
C PHE A 857 11.67 -7.20 -4.22
N LEU A 858 11.67 -8.47 -3.84
CA LEU A 858 11.06 -8.95 -2.60
C LEU A 858 12.20 -9.27 -1.65
N ILE A 859 12.19 -8.60 -0.51
CA ILE A 859 13.22 -8.68 0.53
C ILE A 859 12.55 -9.25 1.77
N GLY A 860 13.07 -10.36 2.27
CA GLY A 860 12.62 -11.03 3.49
C GLY A 860 13.81 -11.66 4.20
N GLY A 861 13.61 -12.86 4.74
CA GLY A 861 14.68 -13.63 5.38
C GLY A 861 14.45 -13.91 6.86
N GLY A 862 13.20 -14.00 7.32
CA GLY A 862 12.91 -14.37 8.71
C GLY A 862 12.84 -13.20 9.69
N TRP A 863 12.80 -11.96 9.20
CA TRP A 863 12.62 -10.77 10.04
C TRP A 863 11.27 -10.78 10.76
N THR A 864 11.30 -10.62 12.08
CA THR A 864 10.10 -10.69 12.92
C THR A 864 9.16 -9.52 12.65
N ALA A 865 7.86 -9.80 12.68
CA ALA A 865 6.79 -8.80 12.65
C ALA A 865 6.04 -8.73 13.99
N GLY A 866 5.31 -7.64 14.22
CA GLY A 866 4.45 -7.45 15.38
C GLY A 866 2.99 -7.81 15.10
N LEU A 867 2.14 -7.61 16.11
CA LEU A 867 0.70 -7.57 15.96
C LEU A 867 0.20 -6.15 16.22
N ASP A 868 -0.81 -5.74 15.47
CA ASP A 868 -1.60 -4.55 15.76
C ASP A 868 -2.39 -4.76 17.07
N PRO A 869 -2.35 -3.80 18.01
CA PRO A 869 -2.93 -3.97 19.34
C PRO A 869 -4.46 -3.99 19.37
N VAL A 870 -5.16 -3.57 18.30
CA VAL A 870 -6.62 -3.47 18.27
C VAL A 870 -7.25 -4.64 17.54
N HIS A 871 -6.76 -4.96 16.35
CA HIS A 871 -7.29 -6.00 15.48
C HIS A 871 -6.49 -7.31 15.55
N SER A 872 -5.33 -7.32 16.24
CA SER A 872 -4.38 -8.44 16.22
C SER A 872 -3.98 -8.84 14.79
N HIS A 873 -3.79 -7.85 13.92
CA HIS A 873 -3.32 -8.05 12.55
C HIS A 873 -1.78 -8.07 12.54
N PRO A 874 -1.12 -9.01 11.83
CA PRO A 874 0.32 -8.91 11.63
C PRO A 874 0.69 -7.55 11.04
N ARG A 875 1.65 -6.86 11.65
CA ARG A 875 2.16 -5.56 11.20
C ARG A 875 3.70 -5.55 11.14
N PRO A 876 4.30 -4.88 10.15
CA PRO A 876 5.75 -4.70 10.14
C PRO A 876 6.23 -3.86 11.34
N LEU A 877 7.47 -4.07 11.76
CA LEU A 877 8.17 -3.32 12.80
C LEU A 877 9.23 -2.42 12.16
N PHE A 878 9.47 -1.25 12.77
CA PHE A 878 10.53 -0.35 12.29
C PHE A 878 11.91 -1.01 12.33
N SER A 879 12.30 -1.57 13.48
CA SER A 879 13.61 -2.20 13.66
C SER A 879 13.86 -3.32 12.65
N SER A 880 12.83 -4.12 12.35
CA SER A 880 12.92 -5.19 11.38
C SER A 880 12.99 -4.69 9.94
N LEU A 881 12.27 -3.60 9.62
CA LEU A 881 12.36 -2.96 8.31
C LEU A 881 13.78 -2.43 8.09
N GLU A 882 14.32 -1.70 9.06
CA GLU A 882 15.63 -1.07 8.99
C GLU A 882 16.75 -2.10 8.77
N GLY A 883 16.80 -3.13 9.63
CA GLY A 883 17.83 -4.16 9.56
C GLY A 883 17.74 -5.00 8.29
N ASN A 884 16.53 -5.35 7.84
CA ASN A 884 16.35 -6.12 6.61
C ASN A 884 16.82 -5.33 5.38
N LEU A 885 16.50 -4.03 5.33
CA LEU A 885 16.95 -3.15 4.25
C LEU A 885 18.45 -2.94 4.27
N TRP A 886 19.07 -2.86 5.46
CA TRP A 886 20.52 -2.75 5.58
C TRP A 886 21.24 -3.98 5.01
N VAL A 887 20.82 -5.19 5.38
CA VAL A 887 21.42 -6.42 4.84
C VAL A 887 21.21 -6.50 3.32
N ALA A 888 20.00 -6.18 2.85
CA ALA A 888 19.67 -6.25 1.43
C ALA A 888 20.52 -5.31 0.57
N GLN A 889 20.68 -4.04 0.97
CA GLN A 889 21.52 -3.09 0.24
C GLN A 889 23.01 -3.39 0.38
N HIS A 890 23.43 -4.02 1.47
CA HIS A 890 24.82 -4.44 1.67
C HIS A 890 25.20 -5.56 0.70
N VAL A 891 24.27 -6.51 0.48
CA VAL A 891 24.44 -7.61 -0.48
C VAL A 891 24.21 -7.17 -1.92
N VAL A 892 23.24 -6.29 -2.19
CA VAL A 892 22.92 -5.74 -3.53
C VAL A 892 22.96 -4.20 -3.49
N PRO A 893 24.13 -3.57 -3.68
CA PRO A 893 24.30 -2.11 -3.53
C PRO A 893 23.39 -1.27 -4.42
N GLY A 894 23.03 -1.77 -5.61
CA GLY A 894 22.11 -1.09 -6.53
C GLY A 894 20.73 -0.78 -5.94
N LEU A 895 20.32 -1.48 -4.86
CA LEU A 895 19.05 -1.21 -4.18
C LEU A 895 18.97 0.18 -3.53
N ARG A 896 20.11 0.83 -3.26
CA ARG A 896 20.17 2.22 -2.77
C ARG A 896 19.57 3.23 -3.75
N LYS A 897 19.47 2.85 -5.02
CA LYS A 897 18.88 3.62 -6.10
C LYS A 897 17.36 3.47 -6.21
N LEU A 898 16.74 2.69 -5.31
CA LEU A 898 15.30 2.37 -5.34
C LEU A 898 14.55 2.86 -4.10
N HIS A 899 13.25 3.12 -4.29
CA HIS A 899 12.31 3.34 -3.21
C HIS A 899 11.69 2.02 -2.72
N VAL A 900 11.47 1.91 -1.42
CA VAL A 900 10.53 0.97 -0.82
C VAL A 900 9.12 1.49 -1.03
N ILE A 901 8.23 0.67 -1.61
CA ILE A 901 6.85 1.09 -1.92
C ILE A 901 5.81 0.46 -0.99
N ARG A 902 6.12 -0.68 -0.35
CA ARG A 902 5.28 -1.35 0.64
C ARG A 902 6.06 -2.40 1.43
N SER A 903 5.49 -2.79 2.55
CA SER A 903 5.87 -3.94 3.37
C SER A 903 4.62 -4.56 3.95
N TRP A 904 4.67 -5.85 4.25
CA TRP A 904 3.58 -6.56 4.89
C TRP A 904 4.14 -7.60 5.85
N ALA A 905 3.31 -7.99 6.81
CA ALA A 905 3.58 -9.11 7.68
C ALA A 905 2.65 -10.28 7.33
N ALA A 906 3.16 -11.49 7.43
CA ALA A 906 2.42 -12.72 7.24
C ALA A 906 2.71 -13.68 8.39
N MET A 907 1.73 -14.52 8.72
CA MET A 907 1.91 -15.56 9.72
C MET A 907 2.80 -16.68 9.13
N ASN A 908 3.93 -16.98 9.78
CA ASN A 908 4.71 -18.17 9.52
C ASN A 908 4.36 -19.28 10.53
N ILE A 909 4.74 -20.51 10.19
CA ILE A 909 4.62 -21.68 11.04
C ILE A 909 5.99 -21.97 11.65
N ASN A 910 6.07 -22.07 12.98
CA ASN A 910 7.27 -22.47 13.71
C ASN A 910 7.03 -23.81 14.42
N ILE A 911 7.98 -24.74 14.26
CA ILE A 911 8.00 -26.11 14.81
C ILE A 911 9.44 -26.38 15.29
N ASP A 912 10.15 -27.35 14.72
CA ASP A 912 11.56 -27.71 14.95
C ASP A 912 12.37 -27.74 13.64
N GLY A 913 11.87 -27.08 12.59
CA GLY A 913 12.43 -27.12 11.24
C GLY A 913 11.90 -28.26 10.35
N ALA A 914 11.18 -29.23 10.90
CA ALA A 914 10.61 -30.35 10.15
C ALA A 914 9.06 -30.35 10.15
N PRO A 915 8.41 -30.94 9.12
CA PRO A 915 6.95 -31.06 9.10
C PRO A 915 6.45 -32.04 10.16
N ILE A 916 5.16 -31.93 10.50
CA ILE A 916 4.42 -32.93 11.28
C ILE A 916 3.44 -33.62 10.33
N LEU A 917 3.69 -34.89 10.05
CA LEU A 917 2.97 -35.70 9.07
C LEU A 917 2.43 -36.98 9.69
N GLY A 918 1.24 -37.38 9.23
CA GLY A 918 0.66 -38.68 9.50
C GLY A 918 -0.35 -38.71 10.63
N GLN A 919 -0.83 -39.92 10.92
CA GLN A 919 -1.90 -40.16 11.88
C GLN A 919 -1.40 -39.94 13.31
N HIS A 920 -2.18 -39.26 14.14
CA HIS A 920 -1.88 -39.13 15.55
C HIS A 920 -2.06 -40.47 16.27
N PRO A 921 -1.06 -40.99 17.01
CA PRO A 921 -1.12 -42.34 17.58
C PRO A 921 -2.26 -42.53 18.59
N ALA A 922 -2.55 -41.50 19.39
CA ALA A 922 -3.68 -41.53 20.35
C ALA A 922 -5.07 -41.29 19.70
N MET A 923 -5.14 -40.95 18.41
CA MET A 923 -6.39 -40.55 17.76
C MET A 923 -6.48 -41.11 16.33
N PRO A 924 -6.87 -42.39 16.15
CA PRO A 924 -7.09 -42.97 14.84
C PRO A 924 -8.08 -42.14 14.01
N GLY A 925 -7.77 -41.94 12.73
CA GLY A 925 -8.55 -41.12 11.81
C GLY A 925 -8.20 -39.62 11.81
N PHE A 926 -7.38 -39.13 12.75
CA PHE A 926 -6.89 -37.75 12.79
C PHE A 926 -5.44 -37.67 12.29
N PHE A 927 -5.21 -36.96 11.18
CA PHE A 927 -3.92 -36.82 10.52
C PHE A 927 -3.42 -35.38 10.62
N ASN A 928 -2.11 -35.19 10.80
CA ASN A 928 -1.47 -33.87 10.71
C ASN A 928 -0.79 -33.69 9.35
N ALA A 929 -0.87 -32.46 8.82
CA ALA A 929 -0.19 -32.02 7.60
C ALA A 929 0.27 -30.56 7.76
N VAL A 930 1.33 -30.36 8.55
CA VAL A 930 1.81 -29.03 8.97
C VAL A 930 3.32 -28.89 8.73
N THR A 931 3.80 -27.73 8.27
CA THR A 931 5.19 -27.56 7.84
C THR A 931 5.70 -26.12 8.01
N SER A 932 6.97 -25.97 8.41
CA SER A 932 7.72 -24.71 8.59
C SER A 932 8.27 -24.13 7.27
N ASN A 933 8.93 -24.93 6.43
CA ASN A 933 9.28 -24.58 5.04
C ASN A 933 8.06 -24.80 4.11
N GLY A 934 6.92 -24.24 4.52
CA GLY A 934 5.62 -24.76 4.11
C GLY A 934 5.21 -24.47 2.67
N TYR A 935 5.81 -23.45 2.03
CA TYR A 935 5.51 -23.16 0.63
C TYR A 935 6.27 -24.11 -0.31
N THR A 936 7.57 -24.32 -0.06
CA THR A 936 8.37 -25.31 -0.80
C THR A 936 7.78 -26.70 -0.64
N LEU A 937 7.54 -27.14 0.60
CA LEU A 937 7.08 -28.50 0.94
C LEU A 937 5.59 -28.75 0.74
N GLY A 938 4.79 -27.71 0.45
CA GLY A 938 3.32 -27.80 0.41
C GLY A 938 2.78 -28.96 -0.44
N PRO A 939 3.16 -29.07 -1.73
CA PRO A 939 2.71 -30.16 -2.59
C PRO A 939 3.08 -31.55 -2.09
N ILE A 940 4.35 -31.77 -1.71
CA ILE A 940 4.79 -33.10 -1.30
C ILE A 940 4.14 -33.53 0.01
N VAL A 941 3.99 -32.59 0.96
CA VAL A 941 3.25 -32.83 2.21
C VAL A 941 1.82 -33.25 1.88
N GLY A 942 1.14 -32.55 0.96
CA GLY A 942 -0.21 -32.92 0.55
C GLY A 942 -0.31 -34.29 -0.10
N GLN A 943 0.61 -34.62 -1.01
CA GLN A 943 0.65 -35.92 -1.69
C GLN A 943 0.86 -37.07 -0.71
N LEU A 944 1.82 -36.93 0.21
CA LEU A 944 2.14 -37.94 1.23
C LEU A 944 0.98 -38.13 2.20
N THR A 945 0.38 -37.03 2.67
CA THR A 945 -0.80 -37.10 3.54
C THR A 945 -1.98 -37.78 2.84
N ALA A 946 -2.22 -37.50 1.56
CA ALA A 946 -3.27 -38.16 0.78
C ALA A 946 -3.06 -39.69 0.68
N ALA A 947 -1.81 -40.15 0.51
CA ALA A 947 -1.48 -41.57 0.53
C ALA A 947 -1.76 -42.22 1.90
N LEU A 948 -1.33 -41.58 2.99
CA LEU A 948 -1.53 -42.05 4.36
C LEU A 948 -3.01 -42.14 4.75
N VAL A 949 -3.81 -41.13 4.38
CA VAL A 949 -5.27 -41.11 4.61
C VAL A 949 -5.98 -42.29 3.93
N ARG A 950 -5.46 -42.71 2.76
CA ARG A 950 -5.95 -43.86 2.00
C ARG A 950 -5.42 -45.21 2.49
N GLY A 951 -4.58 -45.23 3.52
CA GLY A 951 -3.90 -46.44 4.00
C GLY A 951 -2.92 -47.03 2.98
N ARG A 952 -2.35 -46.18 2.11
CA ARG A 952 -1.35 -46.58 1.11
C ARG A 952 0.06 -46.24 1.61
N ASP A 953 1.03 -47.02 1.18
CA ASP A 953 2.45 -46.71 1.39
C ASP A 953 2.79 -45.37 0.70
N PRO A 954 3.30 -44.37 1.43
CA PRO A 954 3.76 -43.11 0.85
C PRO A 954 5.06 -43.24 0.02
N GLY A 955 5.66 -44.43 -0.04
CA GLY A 955 6.86 -44.74 -0.84
C GLY A 955 8.15 -44.18 -0.25
N ARG A 956 8.14 -43.78 1.04
CA ARG A 956 9.28 -43.26 1.78
C ARG A 956 9.06 -43.36 3.29
N ASP A 957 10.14 -43.46 4.06
CA ASP A 957 10.06 -43.44 5.53
C ASP A 957 9.70 -42.03 6.03
N LEU A 958 8.60 -41.93 6.79
CA LEU A 958 8.10 -40.69 7.38
C LEU A 958 8.21 -40.68 8.92
N THR A 959 8.87 -41.67 9.51
CA THR A 959 9.00 -41.82 10.97
C THR A 959 9.58 -40.55 11.61
N ALA A 960 10.60 -39.96 10.97
CA ALA A 960 11.22 -38.71 11.41
C ALA A 960 10.28 -37.49 11.39
N PHE A 961 9.14 -37.57 10.70
CA PHE A 961 8.14 -36.50 10.58
C PHE A 961 6.86 -36.80 11.37
N SER A 962 6.77 -37.96 12.02
CA SER A 962 5.65 -38.29 12.90
C SER A 962 5.60 -37.34 14.10
N ILE A 963 4.39 -37.08 14.61
CA ILE A 963 4.19 -36.36 15.86
C ILE A 963 4.80 -37.09 17.07
N SER A 964 4.97 -38.40 16.98
CA SER A 964 5.57 -39.22 18.05
C SER A 964 6.99 -38.78 18.40
N ARG A 965 7.70 -38.06 17.52
CA ARG A 965 9.02 -37.51 17.83
C ARG A 965 9.03 -36.50 18.98
N PHE A 966 7.87 -35.94 19.32
CA PHE A 966 7.69 -35.01 20.44
C PHE A 966 7.14 -35.69 21.70
N GLN A 967 6.75 -36.98 21.63
CA GLN A 967 6.03 -37.68 22.70
C GLN A 967 6.96 -38.51 23.61
N GLY A 968 8.28 -38.29 23.55
CA GLY A 968 9.30 -39.07 24.24
C GLY A 968 10.36 -38.24 24.97
N GLY A 969 9.93 -37.21 25.70
CA GLY A 969 10.78 -36.38 26.59
C GLY A 969 10.31 -36.45 28.04
#